data_AF-A0A8H5DAJ7-F1
#
_entry.id   AF-A0A8H5DAJ7-F1
#
_cell.length_a   1.000
_cell.length_b   1.000
_cell.length_c   1.000
_cell.angle_alpha   90.00
_cell.angle_beta   90.00
_cell.angle_gamma   90.00
#
_symmetry.space_group_name_H-M   'P 1'
#
loop_
_entity.id
_entity.type
_entity.pdbx_description
1 polymer ?
#
loop_
_entity_poly.entity_id
_entity_poly.type
_entity_poly.pdbx_seq_one_letter_code
_entity_poly.pdbx_strand_id
1 'polypeptide(L)'
;MGIWRRLWMVEVENRVRGECRLGLGTPPTKPPGPFFPAPHQSFLPHPLSPLHHPPPLRPRSRPHPPAPSMPTCRRKRVVLTEPSQDLVRALQTDPERDVFYLQETGEIFESYEAYAARMSFYRLRQFQCEVTGKSGLDYFQAVESERQEARTLHARFPEPLKSRVLRAVQWQVMGRLDHLVEAVFDRFKDRYFKDEKVIVEIEGVKYYGLIMKVYPPRFNSDEQRRDAYEDPSLNRLDEETHVLGADLNIPLAESNQKDDPELYYYWIYILEFEKEKGEKGKKEIVPKVIGSTMECHCGIMSRDRLSFSKSILRRFIRDCVDRDAAVASPWTVKPLIAKHYGVDTIMPEETRKGVEDIKKGEIDKRKKIWEDREGPPTKKQKKMTAAQEGKAEKKEREAQERAEKERLAKEEAERLAAEKKKKKPVRYPTEDLDIRISDKDKKAGVSLQRPMAQRSGLPLNETPNTFEALLLCWNFLNAYGEPLHIWLFTLDDLACALQHTIPDLPCPLLAEIHSNLIYNLRTVSFTRHNATLSLLKLKETLGPDHQVFGVTIEDLTNAMSEVGNNWERVPLRHAEGREGWEDALIGCLKDHANLDNFPRLREILSLLFFAPPDDAVETDSPEHQILTIAASPAERYYSLSPEDRIAILSFLCNQAVSSKTVRAHMETCEEALTEYRKTRIDINRLKKQYLQEMSVLAVEAELTPNGPNAANGTGENTPMNEASELSDTSVADNVLTAKKKGKKQDTRTTNAKARNAARAKLAQQKHALAEHRRLDEEVSKLERRLENIEREFRQHVGGVRAKPLGKDRFYNRIWWFDGLGCTAANNPALGQYGTGRLFIQGPSEFDLDILKRREEDIDARRLEEEGKEGILDPSDWAAYSTVEELEEYVAWLNTKGHRELALKTALTKWWTPITAGMKKRITDLNANLKLPDARRSSRNKTGPGHDISQQPYMQWKNKRALTPNQ
;
A
#
# COMPACT_ATOMS: atom_id res chain seq x y z
N MET A 1 15.78 -8.87 9.20
CA MET A 1 15.37 -7.53 8.70
C MET A 1 16.52 -6.61 8.26
N GLY A 2 17.77 -6.80 8.69
CA GLY A 2 18.91 -5.90 8.37
C GLY A 2 19.22 -5.75 6.87
N ILE A 3 19.20 -6.84 6.09
CA ILE A 3 19.39 -6.85 4.63
C ILE A 3 18.31 -5.99 3.94
N TRP A 4 17.04 -6.19 4.31
CA TRP A 4 15.90 -5.48 3.73
C TRP A 4 15.74 -4.04 4.25
N ARG A 5 16.17 -3.76 5.50
CA ARG A 5 16.28 -2.39 6.04
C ARG A 5 17.44 -1.64 5.41
N ARG A 6 18.56 -2.28 5.09
CA ARG A 6 19.65 -1.70 4.30
C ARG A 6 19.26 -1.52 2.84
N LEU A 7 18.51 -2.44 2.23
CA LEU A 7 17.90 -2.25 0.90
C LEU A 7 16.94 -1.03 0.90
N TRP A 8 16.08 -0.92 1.91
CA TRP A 8 15.20 0.24 2.07
C TRP A 8 15.97 1.54 2.40
N MET A 9 17.00 1.49 3.26
CA MET A 9 17.85 2.63 3.57
C MET A 9 18.73 3.03 2.40
N VAL A 10 19.19 2.11 1.55
CA VAL A 10 19.93 2.40 0.32
C VAL A 10 18.99 2.99 -0.73
N GLU A 11 17.72 2.57 -0.78
CA GLU A 11 16.70 3.18 -1.65
C GLU A 11 16.32 4.59 -1.15
N VAL A 12 16.20 4.79 0.16
CA VAL A 12 16.01 6.11 0.79
C VAL A 12 17.28 6.98 0.65
N GLU A 13 18.48 6.43 0.82
CA GLU A 13 19.75 7.13 0.63
C GLU A 13 20.03 7.42 -0.83
N ASN A 14 19.63 6.60 -1.79
CA ASN A 14 19.77 6.94 -3.21
C ASN A 14 18.75 8.03 -3.61
N ARG A 15 17.58 8.04 -2.98
CA ARG A 15 16.60 9.12 -3.12
C ARG A 15 17.07 10.44 -2.48
N VAL A 16 17.81 10.37 -1.38
CA VAL A 16 18.36 11.54 -0.66
C VAL A 16 19.73 11.99 -1.21
N ARG A 17 20.61 11.07 -1.64
CA ARG A 17 21.91 11.37 -2.27
C ARG A 17 21.78 11.82 -3.72
N GLY A 18 20.68 11.48 -4.40
CA GLY A 18 20.28 12.12 -5.66
C GLY A 18 19.89 13.59 -5.48
N GLU A 19 19.56 14.01 -4.24
CA GLU A 19 19.23 15.38 -3.86
C GLU A 19 20.39 16.11 -3.14
N CYS A 20 21.49 15.42 -2.81
CA CYS A 20 22.61 15.98 -2.05
C CYS A 20 23.97 15.66 -2.68
N ARG A 21 24.25 16.25 -3.85
CA ARG A 21 25.63 16.41 -4.36
C ARG A 21 25.77 17.69 -5.20
N LEU A 22 25.65 18.85 -4.56
CA LEU A 22 26.39 20.04 -4.94
C LEU A 22 26.77 20.83 -3.66
N GLY A 23 28.08 20.84 -3.36
CA GLY A 23 28.76 21.91 -2.61
C GLY A 23 28.88 21.77 -1.09
N LEU A 24 30.02 21.27 -0.60
CA LEU A 24 30.59 21.71 0.68
C LEU A 24 32.04 22.13 0.47
N GLY A 25 32.29 23.43 0.66
CA GLY A 25 33.61 24.02 0.84
C GLY A 25 33.97 24.13 2.33
N THR A 26 35.26 24.07 2.61
CA THR A 26 35.98 24.01 3.89
C THR A 26 35.77 25.18 4.87
N PRO A 27 35.95 25.00 6.20
CA PRO A 27 35.92 26.07 7.21
C PRO A 27 37.31 26.45 7.78
N PRO A 28 37.48 27.60 8.47
CA PRO A 28 38.64 27.84 9.34
C PRO A 28 38.31 27.98 10.85
N THR A 29 39.04 27.19 11.65
CA THR A 29 39.74 27.44 12.95
C THR A 29 39.29 28.47 14.03
N LYS A 30 38.75 27.98 15.19
CA LYS A 30 39.16 28.01 16.66
C LYS A 30 39.80 29.29 17.35
N PRO A 31 39.89 29.43 18.72
CA PRO A 31 38.93 29.53 19.88
C PRO A 31 39.44 30.55 21.00
N PRO A 32 39.36 30.38 22.37
CA PRO A 32 38.28 30.14 23.38
C PRO A 32 38.25 31.14 24.60
N GLY A 33 37.27 31.02 25.54
CA GLY A 33 37.41 31.47 26.95
C GLY A 33 36.11 31.52 27.79
N PRO A 34 36.10 31.30 29.13
CA PRO A 34 35.12 30.45 29.85
C PRO A 34 34.31 31.13 30.99
N PHE A 35 33.38 30.40 31.65
CA PHE A 35 33.22 30.23 33.14
C PHE A 35 31.81 29.70 33.57
N PHE A 36 31.81 28.69 34.47
CA PHE A 36 30.73 28.15 35.35
C PHE A 36 30.90 28.73 36.79
N PRO A 37 30.16 28.39 37.89
CA PRO A 37 28.80 27.84 38.15
C PRO A 37 28.01 28.58 39.31
N ALA A 38 26.90 27.97 39.83
CA ALA A 38 25.87 28.36 40.84
C ALA A 38 26.33 28.49 42.34
N PRO A 39 25.54 28.37 43.47
CA PRO A 39 24.06 28.30 43.79
C PRO A 39 23.59 28.97 45.16
N HIS A 40 22.33 28.68 45.59
CA HIS A 40 21.70 28.68 46.96
C HIS A 40 21.18 29.97 47.66
N GLN A 41 19.91 29.97 48.13
CA GLN A 41 19.52 29.72 49.55
C GLN A 41 18.00 29.86 49.83
N SER A 42 17.54 28.99 50.74
CA SER A 42 16.23 28.80 51.38
C SER A 42 16.00 29.71 52.61
N PHE A 43 14.75 29.86 53.11
CA PHE A 43 14.33 29.61 54.53
C PHE A 43 12.85 30.03 54.81
N LEU A 44 12.13 29.14 55.49
CA LEU A 44 10.84 29.27 56.22
C LEU A 44 11.05 29.98 57.60
N PRO A 45 10.07 30.25 58.54
CA PRO A 45 8.70 29.68 58.73
C PRO A 45 7.53 30.61 59.25
N HIS A 46 6.32 30.02 59.21
CA HIS A 46 4.99 30.22 59.90
C HIS A 46 4.85 31.13 61.16
N PRO A 47 3.64 31.69 61.51
CA PRO A 47 2.46 30.90 61.94
C PRO A 47 0.99 31.45 61.77
N LEU A 48 0.05 30.48 61.78
CA LEU A 48 -1.33 30.44 62.32
C LEU A 48 -2.49 31.30 61.73
N SER A 49 -3.48 30.56 61.22
CA SER A 49 -4.88 30.88 60.82
C SER A 49 -5.76 31.27 62.05
N PRO A 50 -7.03 31.80 61.94
CA PRO A 50 -8.09 31.26 61.06
C PRO A 50 -9.23 32.19 60.54
N LEU A 51 -10.01 31.63 59.61
CA LEU A 51 -11.44 31.90 59.25
C LEU A 51 -11.82 33.18 58.45
N HIS A 52 -12.05 33.02 57.14
CA HIS A 52 -13.35 33.22 56.45
C HIS A 52 -13.15 33.19 54.92
N HIS A 53 -13.85 32.29 54.21
CA HIS A 53 -13.91 32.27 52.74
C HIS A 53 -15.34 32.53 52.24
N PRO A 54 -15.53 33.55 51.38
CA PRO A 54 -16.56 33.57 50.33
C PRO A 54 -15.95 33.16 48.97
N PRO A 55 -16.78 32.88 47.94
CA PRO A 55 -16.53 31.84 46.93
C PRO A 55 -15.71 32.28 45.71
N PRO A 56 -15.12 31.35 44.94
CA PRO A 56 -14.31 31.67 43.78
C PRO A 56 -15.13 31.95 42.50
N LEU A 57 -14.54 32.81 41.69
CA LEU A 57 -14.99 33.33 40.40
C LEU A 57 -15.02 32.24 39.31
N ARG A 58 -16.03 32.32 38.43
CA ARG A 58 -16.24 31.46 37.26
C ARG A 58 -15.01 31.38 36.33
N PRO A 59 -14.67 30.21 35.76
CA PRO A 59 -13.67 30.12 34.71
C PRO A 59 -14.20 30.64 33.37
N ARG A 60 -13.38 31.44 32.70
CA ARG A 60 -13.58 31.94 31.33
C ARG A 60 -13.65 30.77 30.33
N SER A 61 -14.66 30.77 29.48
CA SER A 61 -14.83 29.86 28.36
C SER A 61 -13.64 29.96 27.38
N ARG A 62 -13.02 28.82 27.08
CA ARG A 62 -12.03 28.68 26.00
C ARG A 62 -12.77 28.72 24.65
N PRO A 63 -12.21 29.37 23.60
CA PRO A 63 -12.81 29.34 22.27
C PRO A 63 -12.73 27.92 21.67
N HIS A 64 -13.85 27.45 21.12
CA HIS A 64 -13.97 26.18 20.41
C HIS A 64 -13.00 26.09 19.21
N PRO A 65 -12.37 24.93 18.94
CA PRO A 65 -11.59 24.71 17.73
C PRO A 65 -12.51 24.65 16.48
N PRO A 66 -12.00 25.00 15.28
CA PRO A 66 -12.81 25.12 14.07
C PRO A 66 -13.43 23.79 13.63
N ALA A 67 -14.67 23.84 13.13
CA ALA A 67 -15.32 22.69 12.51
C ALA A 67 -14.53 22.26 11.25
N PRO A 68 -13.88 21.08 11.25
CA PRO A 68 -13.21 20.57 10.06
C PRO A 68 -14.24 20.20 8.99
N SER A 69 -13.79 20.04 7.75
CA SER A 69 -14.56 19.31 6.74
C SER A 69 -15.08 18.01 7.36
N MET A 70 -16.36 17.72 7.16
CA MET A 70 -16.99 16.56 7.78
C MET A 70 -17.06 15.42 6.78
N PRO A 71 -16.52 14.23 7.13
CA PRO A 71 -16.61 13.05 6.31
C PRO A 71 -18.03 12.78 5.85
N THR A 72 -18.15 12.23 4.65
CA THR A 72 -19.45 11.84 4.12
C THR A 72 -19.73 10.39 4.48
N CYS A 73 -20.94 10.10 4.94
CA CYS A 73 -21.46 8.74 5.09
C CYS A 73 -22.58 8.57 4.07
N ARG A 74 -22.44 7.61 3.14
CA ARG A 74 -23.39 7.39 2.04
C ARG A 74 -23.69 8.67 1.23
N ARG A 75 -22.65 9.45 0.91
CA ARG A 75 -22.73 10.73 0.16
C ARG A 75 -23.52 11.85 0.86
N LYS A 76 -23.75 11.75 2.17
CA LYS A 76 -24.29 12.83 3.01
C LYS A 76 -23.28 13.21 4.08
N ARG A 77 -23.13 14.51 4.37
CA ARG A 77 -22.29 14.98 5.48
C ARG A 77 -22.82 14.45 6.81
N VAL A 78 -21.91 14.04 7.68
CA VAL A 78 -22.24 13.42 8.97
C VAL A 78 -22.59 14.50 9.98
N VAL A 79 -23.88 14.70 10.23
CA VAL A 79 -24.36 15.70 11.19
C VAL A 79 -23.95 15.29 12.61
N LEU A 80 -23.29 16.20 13.33
CA LEU A 80 -22.96 16.04 14.74
C LEU A 80 -24.23 16.12 15.59
N THR A 81 -24.28 15.33 16.65
CA THR A 81 -25.40 15.25 17.59
C THR A 81 -25.34 16.46 18.50
N GLU A 82 -26.36 17.30 18.44
CA GLU A 82 -26.49 18.40 19.40
C GLU A 82 -26.94 17.86 20.77
N PRO A 83 -26.48 18.47 21.88
CA PRO A 83 -26.94 18.10 23.21
C PRO A 83 -28.47 18.28 23.32
N SER A 84 -29.14 17.37 24.01
CA SER A 84 -30.59 17.43 24.19
C SER A 84 -30.99 18.73 24.91
N GLN A 85 -32.17 19.27 24.61
CA GLN A 85 -32.69 20.47 25.31
C GLN A 85 -32.87 20.23 26.81
N ASP A 86 -33.00 18.96 27.23
CA ASP A 86 -33.07 18.55 28.63
C ASP A 86 -31.69 18.60 29.28
N LEU A 87 -30.63 18.14 28.59
CA LEU A 87 -29.25 18.26 29.06
C LEU A 87 -28.84 19.72 29.21
N VAL A 88 -29.19 20.57 28.24
CA VAL A 88 -28.88 21.99 28.28
C VAL A 88 -29.57 22.68 29.46
N ARG A 89 -30.83 22.30 29.77
CA ARG A 89 -31.54 22.81 30.96
C ARG A 89 -30.99 22.25 32.27
N ALA A 90 -30.57 20.99 32.28
CA ALA A 90 -29.94 20.35 33.43
C ALA A 90 -28.59 21.00 33.78
N LEU A 91 -27.76 21.31 32.78
CA LEU A 91 -26.47 21.99 32.98
C LEU A 91 -26.61 23.46 33.40
N GLN A 92 -27.76 24.09 33.10
CA GLN A 92 -28.07 25.43 33.61
C GLN A 92 -28.46 25.42 35.10
N THR A 93 -28.98 24.30 35.60
CA THR A 93 -29.42 24.14 37.00
C THR A 93 -28.35 23.47 37.86
N ASP A 94 -27.52 22.61 37.30
CA ASP A 94 -26.39 21.93 37.95
C ASP A 94 -25.14 21.95 37.04
N PRO A 95 -24.22 22.91 37.24
CA PRO A 95 -23.02 23.07 36.40
C PRO A 95 -21.96 21.97 36.58
N GLU A 96 -21.99 21.20 37.68
CA GLU A 96 -20.99 20.16 38.01
C GLU A 96 -21.45 18.75 37.61
N ARG A 97 -22.54 18.66 36.82
CA ARG A 97 -23.12 17.38 36.42
C ARG A 97 -22.20 16.60 35.47
N ASP A 98 -21.90 15.36 35.83
CA ASP A 98 -21.08 14.46 35.02
C ASP A 98 -21.76 14.12 33.68
N VAL A 99 -20.99 14.23 32.60
CA VAL A 99 -21.41 13.94 31.21
C VAL A 99 -20.33 13.17 30.46
N PHE A 100 -20.72 12.40 29.46
CA PHE A 100 -19.78 11.70 28.58
C PHE A 100 -19.42 12.59 27.40
N TYR A 101 -18.17 13.02 27.33
CA TYR A 101 -17.67 13.92 26.30
C TYR A 101 -16.83 13.19 25.26
N LEU A 102 -17.17 13.37 23.99
CA LEU A 102 -16.37 12.86 22.86
C LEU A 102 -15.41 13.95 22.39
N GLN A 103 -14.14 13.84 22.79
CA GLN A 103 -13.13 14.89 22.62
C GLN A 103 -12.88 15.27 21.16
N GLU A 104 -12.98 14.32 20.24
CA GLU A 104 -12.64 14.47 18.83
C GLU A 104 -13.73 15.18 18.03
N THR A 105 -15.00 14.99 18.38
CA THR A 105 -16.15 15.62 17.69
C THR A 105 -16.78 16.75 18.48
N GLY A 106 -16.49 16.85 19.77
CA GLY A 106 -17.09 17.82 20.68
C GLY A 106 -18.52 17.48 21.11
N GLU A 107 -19.02 16.27 20.79
CA GLU A 107 -20.36 15.84 21.19
C GLU A 107 -20.41 15.47 22.68
N ILE A 108 -21.55 15.76 23.33
CA ILE A 108 -21.80 15.51 24.75
C ILE A 108 -23.00 14.58 24.88
N PHE A 109 -22.88 13.54 25.72
CA PHE A 109 -23.91 12.53 25.93
C PHE A 109 -24.24 12.39 27.42
N GLU A 110 -25.52 12.20 27.73
CA GLU A 110 -26.01 11.98 29.10
C GLU A 110 -25.82 10.54 29.58
N SER A 111 -25.77 9.58 28.67
CA SER A 111 -25.63 8.16 28.98
C SER A 111 -24.43 7.55 28.26
N TYR A 112 -23.77 6.61 28.94
CA TYR A 112 -22.68 5.85 28.37
C TYR A 112 -23.12 5.05 27.13
N GLU A 113 -24.36 4.54 27.12
CA GLU A 113 -24.90 3.79 25.99
C GLU A 113 -25.00 4.67 24.72
N ALA A 114 -25.45 5.93 24.85
CA ALA A 114 -25.49 6.86 23.74
C ALA A 114 -24.09 7.24 23.23
N TYR A 115 -23.15 7.48 24.15
CA TYR A 115 -21.74 7.70 23.83
C TYR A 115 -21.13 6.50 23.09
N ALA A 116 -21.28 5.29 23.63
CA ALA A 116 -20.73 4.06 23.07
C ALA A 116 -21.34 3.72 21.70
N ALA A 117 -22.64 3.95 21.52
CA ALA A 117 -23.30 3.77 20.22
C ALA A 117 -22.79 4.77 19.19
N ARG A 118 -22.54 6.03 19.59
CA ARG A 118 -21.99 7.06 18.71
C ARG A 118 -20.53 6.80 18.35
N MET A 119 -19.71 6.42 19.32
CA MET A 119 -18.32 6.00 19.09
C MET A 119 -18.27 4.81 18.13
N SER A 120 -19.13 3.82 18.34
CA SER A 120 -19.26 2.67 17.44
C SER A 120 -19.65 3.10 16.03
N PHE A 121 -20.57 4.06 15.87
CA PHE A 121 -20.93 4.62 14.56
C PHE A 121 -19.73 5.25 13.85
N TYR A 122 -18.87 5.97 14.56
CA TYR A 122 -17.66 6.59 14.00
C TYR A 122 -16.55 5.61 13.65
N ARG A 123 -16.42 4.50 14.39
CA ARG A 123 -15.46 3.43 14.09
C ARG A 123 -15.88 2.55 12.89
N LEU A 124 -17.13 2.65 12.41
CA LEU A 124 -17.57 1.94 11.20
C LEU A 124 -16.86 2.47 9.95
N ARG A 125 -16.37 1.57 9.10
CA ARG A 125 -15.69 1.91 7.83
C ARG A 125 -16.65 2.27 6.69
N GLN A 126 -17.61 3.14 6.97
CA GLN A 126 -18.64 3.58 6.03
C GLN A 126 -18.48 5.04 5.59
N PHE A 127 -17.43 5.70 6.08
CA PHE A 127 -17.14 7.07 5.76
C PHE A 127 -16.26 7.15 4.50
N GLN A 128 -16.48 8.23 3.79
CA GLN A 128 -15.77 8.58 2.58
C GLN A 128 -15.20 9.97 2.78
N CYS A 129 -13.89 10.06 2.59
CA CYS A 129 -13.18 11.33 2.52
C CYS A 129 -13.78 12.15 1.38
N GLU A 130 -14.36 13.31 1.69
CA GLU A 130 -14.97 14.22 0.71
C GLU A 130 -13.92 14.73 -0.29
N VAL A 131 -12.68 14.86 0.18
CA VAL A 131 -11.57 15.47 -0.56
C VAL A 131 -10.91 14.51 -1.54
N THR A 132 -10.62 13.27 -1.13
CA THR A 132 -9.96 12.25 -1.97
C THR A 132 -10.94 11.31 -2.65
N GLY A 133 -12.19 11.27 -2.20
CA GLY A 133 -13.17 10.29 -2.62
C GLY A 133 -12.88 8.86 -2.14
N LYS A 134 -11.81 8.65 -1.35
CA LYS A 134 -11.51 7.34 -0.74
C LYS A 134 -12.62 6.97 0.23
N SER A 135 -13.27 5.85 -0.05
CA SER A 135 -14.35 5.26 0.76
C SER A 135 -13.81 4.06 1.55
N GLY A 136 -14.55 3.60 2.56
CA GLY A 136 -14.11 2.49 3.41
C GLY A 136 -13.18 2.92 4.55
N LEU A 137 -13.27 4.18 4.94
CA LEU A 137 -12.55 4.75 6.08
C LEU A 137 -13.50 4.83 7.28
N ASP A 138 -12.95 4.70 8.50
CA ASP A 138 -13.68 5.15 9.68
C ASP A 138 -13.75 6.70 9.71
N TYR A 139 -14.56 7.27 10.60
CA TYR A 139 -14.77 8.71 10.64
C TYR A 139 -13.48 9.46 10.93
N PHE A 140 -12.65 8.98 11.84
CA PHE A 140 -11.41 9.65 12.25
C PHE A 140 -10.33 9.57 11.18
N GLN A 141 -10.19 8.43 10.51
CA GLN A 141 -9.35 8.24 9.33
C GLN A 141 -9.80 9.11 8.17
N ALA A 142 -11.12 9.26 7.97
CA ALA A 142 -11.65 10.16 6.96
C ALA A 142 -11.35 11.62 7.30
N VAL A 143 -11.53 12.06 8.57
CA VAL A 143 -11.17 13.41 9.03
C VAL A 143 -9.67 13.66 8.86
N GLU A 144 -8.80 12.72 9.26
CA GLU A 144 -7.35 12.90 9.16
C GLU A 144 -6.90 12.91 7.69
N SER A 145 -7.49 12.04 6.86
CA SER A 145 -7.26 12.06 5.42
C SER A 145 -7.70 13.39 4.81
N GLU A 146 -8.82 13.98 5.23
CA GLU A 146 -9.26 15.30 4.77
C GLU A 146 -8.31 16.41 5.23
N ARG A 147 -7.87 16.37 6.50
CA ARG A 147 -6.92 17.35 7.06
C ARG A 147 -5.55 17.31 6.37
N GLN A 148 -5.02 16.12 6.12
CA GLN A 148 -3.74 15.97 5.42
C GLN A 148 -3.83 16.48 3.97
N GLU A 149 -4.95 16.22 3.33
CA GLU A 149 -5.22 16.60 1.96
C GLU A 149 -5.50 18.10 1.84
N ALA A 150 -6.20 18.71 2.79
CA ALA A 150 -6.34 20.16 2.89
C ALA A 150 -4.97 20.83 3.11
N ARG A 151 -4.14 20.31 4.02
CA ARG A 151 -2.75 20.81 4.23
C ARG A 151 -1.92 20.73 2.95
N THR A 152 -1.97 19.60 2.24
CA THR A 152 -1.23 19.41 0.98
C THR A 152 -1.74 20.34 -0.12
N LEU A 153 -3.05 20.55 -0.20
CA LEU A 153 -3.68 21.49 -1.13
C LEU A 153 -3.21 22.91 -0.87
N HIS A 154 -3.30 23.38 0.38
CA HIS A 154 -2.89 24.72 0.78
C HIS A 154 -1.37 24.93 0.65
N ALA A 155 -0.56 23.89 0.81
CA ALA A 155 0.89 23.99 0.58
C ALA A 155 1.28 24.09 -0.90
N ARG A 156 0.47 23.53 -1.81
CA ARG A 156 0.73 23.54 -3.26
C ARG A 156 0.10 24.72 -3.98
N PHE A 157 -1.07 25.18 -3.53
CA PHE A 157 -1.76 26.29 -4.16
C PHE A 157 -1.01 27.61 -3.90
N PRO A 158 -0.73 28.44 -4.92
CA PRO A 158 0.10 29.64 -4.76
C PRO A 158 -0.45 30.59 -3.68
N GLU A 159 0.40 30.96 -2.71
CA GLU A 159 0.01 31.83 -1.58
C GLU A 159 -0.55 33.19 -2.05
N PRO A 160 0.06 33.90 -3.02
CA PRO A 160 -0.45 35.20 -3.48
C PRO A 160 -1.86 35.13 -4.09
N LEU A 161 -2.24 33.98 -4.66
CA LEU A 161 -3.55 33.79 -5.27
C LEU A 161 -4.66 33.56 -4.26
N LYS A 162 -4.35 33.07 -3.06
CA LYS A 162 -5.38 32.68 -2.07
C LYS A 162 -6.26 33.87 -1.70
N SER A 163 -5.67 34.96 -1.24
CA SER A 163 -6.42 36.15 -0.82
C SER A 163 -7.21 36.77 -1.99
N ARG A 164 -6.59 36.86 -3.17
CA ARG A 164 -7.18 37.45 -4.38
C ARG A 164 -8.38 36.67 -4.90
N VAL A 165 -8.25 35.35 -5.01
CA VAL A 165 -9.36 34.46 -5.40
C VAL A 165 -10.50 34.54 -4.40
N LEU A 166 -10.20 34.57 -3.09
CA LEU A 166 -11.23 34.65 -2.06
C LEU A 166 -11.99 35.98 -2.09
N ARG A 167 -11.31 37.11 -2.33
CA ARG A 167 -11.96 38.41 -2.54
C ARG A 167 -12.86 38.41 -3.77
N ALA A 168 -12.41 37.83 -4.88
CA ALA A 168 -13.21 37.76 -6.11
C ALA A 168 -14.49 36.93 -5.93
N VAL A 169 -14.39 35.80 -5.22
CA VAL A 169 -15.51 34.87 -4.98
C VAL A 169 -16.52 35.41 -3.95
N GLN A 170 -16.08 36.27 -3.04
CA GLN A 170 -16.91 36.81 -1.97
C GLN A 170 -18.16 37.52 -2.54
N TRP A 171 -19.31 37.12 -2.04
CA TRP A 171 -20.66 37.61 -2.42
C TRP A 171 -21.14 37.31 -3.83
N GLN A 172 -20.44 36.47 -4.59
CA GLN A 172 -20.87 36.11 -5.94
C GLN A 172 -22.14 35.24 -5.93
N VAL A 173 -23.14 35.60 -6.74
CA VAL A 173 -24.42 34.86 -6.85
C VAL A 173 -24.36 33.90 -8.03
N MET A 174 -23.67 32.77 -7.86
CA MET A 174 -23.53 31.74 -8.89
C MET A 174 -24.12 30.40 -8.46
N GLY A 175 -25.00 29.82 -9.30
CA GLY A 175 -25.78 28.63 -8.95
C GLY A 175 -25.00 27.31 -8.85
N ARG A 176 -23.96 27.10 -9.66
CA ARG A 176 -23.11 25.89 -9.60
C ARG A 176 -21.66 26.26 -9.34
N LEU A 177 -20.99 25.51 -8.45
CA LEU A 177 -19.57 25.71 -8.14
C LEU A 177 -18.69 25.64 -9.39
N ASP A 178 -19.03 24.76 -10.35
CA ASP A 178 -18.25 24.63 -11.59
C ASP A 178 -18.22 25.91 -12.42
N HIS A 179 -19.33 26.67 -12.48
CA HIS A 179 -19.36 27.95 -13.21
C HIS A 179 -18.52 29.02 -12.50
N LEU A 180 -18.55 29.03 -11.17
CA LEU A 180 -17.71 29.94 -10.37
C LEU A 180 -16.22 29.63 -10.58
N VAL A 181 -15.86 28.34 -10.57
CA VAL A 181 -14.49 27.90 -10.82
C VAL A 181 -14.04 28.28 -12.23
N GLU A 182 -14.90 28.15 -13.23
CA GLU A 182 -14.60 28.54 -14.61
C GLU A 182 -14.37 30.05 -14.73
N ALA A 183 -15.26 30.86 -14.17
CA ALA A 183 -15.13 32.31 -14.16
C ALA A 183 -13.84 32.77 -13.44
N VAL A 184 -13.51 32.19 -12.28
CA VAL A 184 -12.25 32.48 -11.58
C VAL A 184 -11.05 31.99 -12.40
N PHE A 185 -11.10 30.80 -12.99
CA PHE A 185 -9.98 30.28 -13.77
C PHE A 185 -9.65 31.19 -14.97
N ASP A 186 -10.67 31.61 -15.72
CA ASP A 186 -10.49 32.48 -16.89
C ASP A 186 -10.02 33.89 -16.53
N ARG A 187 -10.30 34.35 -15.30
CA ARG A 187 -9.82 35.65 -14.78
C ARG A 187 -8.35 35.62 -14.39
N PHE A 188 -7.92 34.55 -13.75
CA PHE A 188 -6.60 34.49 -13.12
C PHE A 188 -5.55 33.79 -13.98
N LYS A 189 -5.92 32.97 -14.99
CA LYS A 189 -4.97 32.15 -15.76
C LYS A 189 -3.77 32.92 -16.34
N ASP A 190 -3.99 34.13 -16.86
CA ASP A 190 -2.97 34.95 -17.55
C ASP A 190 -2.49 36.16 -16.71
N ARG A 191 -2.92 36.26 -15.45
CA ARG A 191 -2.58 37.35 -14.52
C ARG A 191 -1.74 36.82 -13.39
N TYR A 192 -0.52 37.34 -13.22
CA TYR A 192 0.43 36.81 -12.24
C TYR A 192 0.75 37.83 -11.15
N PHE A 193 1.17 37.35 -9.98
CA PHE A 193 1.35 38.20 -8.79
C PHE A 193 2.77 38.14 -8.25
N LYS A 194 3.15 39.18 -7.48
CA LYS A 194 4.43 39.21 -6.76
C LYS A 194 4.55 38.00 -5.83
N ASP A 195 5.77 37.46 -5.73
CA ASP A 195 6.15 36.27 -4.95
C ASP A 195 5.51 34.96 -5.43
N GLU A 196 4.92 34.95 -6.63
CA GLU A 196 4.35 33.74 -7.24
C GLU A 196 5.40 32.93 -8.02
N LYS A 197 5.34 31.60 -7.89
CA LYS A 197 6.17 30.66 -8.66
C LYS A 197 5.50 30.30 -9.98
N VAL A 198 6.24 30.46 -11.08
CA VAL A 198 5.75 30.25 -12.44
C VAL A 198 6.76 29.45 -13.26
N ILE A 199 6.32 28.96 -14.41
CA ILE A 199 7.14 28.33 -15.44
C ILE A 199 7.28 29.32 -16.58
N VAL A 200 8.52 29.60 -17.00
CA VAL A 200 8.84 30.50 -18.11
C VAL A 200 9.48 29.70 -19.23
N GLU A 201 9.02 29.89 -20.45
CA GLU A 201 9.58 29.27 -21.65
C GLU A 201 10.56 30.22 -22.33
N ILE A 202 11.83 29.82 -22.42
CA ILE A 202 12.91 30.61 -23.00
C ILE A 202 13.59 29.74 -24.05
N GLU A 203 13.58 30.18 -25.31
CA GLU A 203 14.19 29.45 -26.44
C GLU A 203 13.70 27.99 -26.56
N GLY A 204 12.45 27.71 -26.17
CA GLY A 204 11.84 26.38 -26.19
C GLY A 204 12.20 25.49 -24.98
N VAL A 205 12.86 26.02 -23.96
CA VAL A 205 13.17 25.34 -22.69
C VAL A 205 12.39 25.97 -21.55
N LYS A 206 11.78 25.15 -20.70
CA LYS A 206 10.99 25.59 -19.55
C LYS A 206 11.82 25.68 -18.28
N TYR A 207 11.68 26.79 -17.57
CA TYR A 207 12.36 27.07 -16.31
C TYR A 207 11.36 27.43 -15.22
N TYR A 208 11.62 27.01 -13.99
CA TYR A 208 10.94 27.56 -12.82
C TYR A 208 11.49 28.95 -12.50
N GLY A 209 10.59 29.90 -12.28
CA GLY A 209 10.92 31.27 -11.91
C GLY A 209 10.03 31.81 -10.78
N LEU A 210 10.54 32.81 -10.07
CA LEU A 210 9.82 33.54 -9.03
C LEU A 210 9.57 34.98 -9.50
N ILE A 211 8.32 35.43 -9.44
CA ILE A 211 7.96 36.80 -9.80
C ILE A 211 8.40 37.75 -8.70
N MET A 212 9.34 38.63 -9.02
CA MET A 212 9.87 39.64 -8.10
C MET A 212 9.03 40.91 -8.10
N LYS A 213 8.60 41.36 -9.28
CA LYS A 213 7.81 42.58 -9.46
C LYS A 213 6.83 42.43 -10.62
N VAL A 214 5.69 43.12 -10.50
CA VAL A 214 4.63 43.20 -11.51
C VAL A 214 4.41 44.66 -11.84
N TYR A 215 4.57 45.04 -13.10
CA TYR A 215 4.41 46.42 -13.56
C TYR A 215 3.10 46.58 -14.34
N PRO A 216 2.17 47.44 -13.88
CA PRO A 216 0.92 47.72 -14.57
C PRO A 216 1.12 48.40 -15.95
N PRO A 217 0.13 48.27 -16.86
CA PRO A 217 0.16 48.85 -18.21
C PRO A 217 0.38 50.37 -18.29
N ARG A 218 0.18 51.10 -17.19
CA ARG A 218 0.43 52.56 -17.11
C ARG A 218 1.91 52.93 -17.32
N PHE A 219 2.81 51.96 -17.17
CA PHE A 219 4.26 52.12 -17.40
C PHE A 219 4.71 51.63 -18.79
N ASN A 220 3.79 51.14 -19.63
CA ASN A 220 4.10 50.56 -20.94
C ASN A 220 4.68 51.59 -21.93
N SER A 221 4.38 52.88 -21.76
CA SER A 221 4.77 53.94 -22.71
C SER A 221 5.99 54.77 -22.29
N ASP A 222 6.57 54.58 -21.10
CA ASP A 222 7.57 55.49 -20.52
C ASP A 222 8.69 54.72 -19.80
N GLU A 223 9.69 54.27 -20.56
CA GLU A 223 10.82 53.44 -20.08
C GLU A 223 11.59 54.10 -18.92
N GLN A 224 11.70 55.44 -18.89
CA GLN A 224 12.43 56.17 -17.84
C GLN A 224 11.69 56.17 -16.49
N ARG A 225 10.35 56.15 -16.51
CA ARG A 225 9.53 56.04 -15.29
C ARG A 225 9.52 54.62 -14.72
N ARG A 226 9.68 53.61 -15.59
CA ARG A 226 9.81 52.20 -15.20
C ARG A 226 11.12 51.97 -14.46
N ASP A 227 12.23 52.48 -14.98
CA ASP A 227 13.56 52.33 -14.37
C ASP A 227 13.70 53.19 -13.10
N ALA A 228 13.03 54.34 -13.01
CA ALA A 228 12.98 55.15 -11.77
C ALA A 228 12.21 54.48 -10.61
N TYR A 229 11.37 53.47 -10.89
CA TYR A 229 10.66 52.65 -9.89
C TYR A 229 11.56 51.53 -9.31
N GLU A 230 12.85 51.50 -9.67
CA GLU A 230 13.86 50.61 -9.08
C GLU A 230 14.29 51.04 -7.66
N ASP A 231 14.07 52.32 -7.29
CA ASP A 231 14.49 52.88 -5.99
C ASP A 231 13.72 52.26 -4.79
N PRO A 232 14.39 51.55 -3.87
CA PRO A 232 13.77 50.93 -2.70
C PRO A 232 13.09 51.92 -1.73
N SER A 233 13.42 53.22 -1.83
CA SER A 233 12.92 54.27 -0.93
C SER A 233 11.53 54.81 -1.30
N LEU A 234 11.05 54.53 -2.51
CA LEU A 234 9.71 54.92 -3.00
C LEU A 234 8.62 53.87 -2.76
N ASN A 235 8.94 52.76 -2.07
CA ASN A 235 8.06 51.63 -1.70
C ASN A 235 6.90 51.99 -0.74
N ARG A 236 6.30 53.18 -0.82
CA ARG A 236 5.27 53.63 0.12
C ARG A 236 3.83 53.27 -0.26
N LEU A 237 3.59 52.64 -1.41
CA LEU A 237 2.26 52.13 -1.76
C LEU A 237 2.41 50.79 -2.48
N ASP A 238 2.12 49.68 -1.79
CA ASP A 238 1.74 48.41 -2.43
C ASP A 238 0.43 48.67 -3.22
N GLU A 239 0.54 49.28 -4.41
CA GLU A 239 -0.61 49.39 -5.31
C GLU A 239 -1.03 47.97 -5.69
N GLU A 240 -2.28 47.61 -5.39
CA GLU A 240 -2.82 46.32 -5.75
C GLU A 240 -2.79 46.18 -7.29
N THR A 241 -2.11 45.14 -7.80
CA THR A 241 -2.08 44.84 -9.23
C THR A 241 -3.29 44.00 -9.64
N HIS A 242 -3.74 44.15 -10.90
CA HIS A 242 -4.88 43.42 -11.46
C HIS A 242 -6.24 43.60 -10.74
N VAL A 243 -6.51 44.74 -10.09
CA VAL A 243 -7.76 44.97 -9.32
C VAL A 243 -9.00 44.85 -10.19
N LEU A 244 -9.01 45.49 -11.36
CA LEU A 244 -10.14 45.47 -12.30
C LEU A 244 -10.22 44.14 -13.08
N GLY A 245 -9.06 43.52 -13.32
CA GLY A 245 -8.92 42.21 -13.93
C GLY A 245 -9.43 41.04 -13.08
N ALA A 246 -9.44 41.23 -11.76
CA ALA A 246 -9.85 40.22 -10.78
C ALA A 246 -11.34 40.30 -10.38
N ASP A 247 -12.08 41.33 -10.82
CA ASP A 247 -13.50 41.49 -10.49
C ASP A 247 -14.40 40.58 -11.35
N LEU A 248 -15.21 39.76 -10.69
CA LEU A 248 -16.16 38.85 -11.32
C LEU A 248 -17.49 39.51 -11.71
N ASN A 249 -17.78 40.72 -11.20
CA ASN A 249 -19.02 41.44 -11.51
C ASN A 249 -19.00 42.09 -12.91
N ILE A 250 -17.80 42.27 -13.48
CA ILE A 250 -17.60 42.80 -14.83
C ILE A 250 -17.54 41.62 -15.81
N PRO A 251 -18.10 41.71 -17.03
CA PRO A 251 -17.90 40.70 -18.08
C PRO A 251 -16.43 40.49 -18.47
N LEU A 252 -16.06 39.30 -18.96
CA LEU A 252 -14.67 38.96 -19.30
C LEU A 252 -14.06 39.89 -20.35
N ALA A 253 -14.81 40.14 -21.43
CA ALA A 253 -14.39 41.01 -22.53
C ALA A 253 -14.13 42.46 -22.06
N GLU A 254 -15.00 43.02 -21.21
CA GLU A 254 -14.86 44.40 -20.73
C GLU A 254 -13.71 44.55 -19.73
N SER A 255 -13.52 43.57 -18.85
CA SER A 255 -12.39 43.59 -17.90
C SER A 255 -11.06 43.39 -18.61
N ASN A 256 -10.98 42.59 -19.68
CA ASN A 256 -9.77 42.52 -20.52
C ASN A 256 -9.54 43.80 -21.33
N GLN A 257 -10.60 44.48 -21.78
CA GLN A 257 -10.47 45.79 -22.44
C GLN A 257 -9.95 46.88 -21.50
N LYS A 258 -10.36 46.85 -20.23
CA LYS A 258 -9.96 47.85 -19.21
C LYS A 258 -8.64 47.52 -18.53
N ASP A 259 -8.28 46.25 -18.45
CA ASP A 259 -7.13 45.74 -17.71
C ASP A 259 -6.50 44.56 -18.46
N ASP A 260 -5.88 44.80 -19.62
CA ASP A 260 -5.36 43.75 -20.49
C ASP A 260 -4.13 43.04 -19.86
N PRO A 261 -4.17 41.71 -19.62
CA PRO A 261 -3.05 40.98 -19.05
C PRO A 261 -1.78 40.98 -19.93
N GLU A 262 -1.90 41.15 -21.25
CA GLU A 262 -0.74 41.15 -22.17
C GLU A 262 0.09 42.44 -22.05
N LEU A 263 -0.53 43.53 -21.58
CA LEU A 263 0.13 44.82 -21.40
C LEU A 263 0.90 44.93 -20.07
N TYR A 264 0.97 43.85 -19.27
CA TYR A 264 1.77 43.79 -18.04
C TYR A 264 3.16 43.24 -18.30
N TYR A 265 4.13 43.79 -17.56
CA TYR A 265 5.51 43.29 -17.51
C TYR A 265 5.79 42.64 -16.16
N TYR A 266 6.43 41.48 -16.20
CA TYR A 266 6.78 40.69 -15.02
C TYR A 266 8.30 40.54 -14.94
N TRP A 267 8.89 40.92 -13.81
CA TRP A 267 10.30 40.66 -13.53
C TRP A 267 10.42 39.34 -12.79
N ILE A 268 11.15 38.39 -13.38
CA ILE A 268 11.20 37.00 -12.92
C ILE A 268 12.64 36.61 -12.63
N TYR A 269 12.87 36.07 -11.44
CA TYR A 269 14.13 35.44 -11.06
C TYR A 269 14.10 33.96 -11.45
N ILE A 270 15.02 33.54 -12.33
CA ILE A 270 15.07 32.16 -12.83
C ILE A 270 15.78 31.25 -11.85
N LEU A 271 15.10 30.19 -11.39
CA LEU A 271 15.57 29.28 -10.34
C LEU A 271 16.24 28.04 -10.91
N GLU A 272 15.51 27.20 -11.65
CA GLU A 272 16.01 25.91 -12.13
C GLU A 272 15.23 25.41 -13.35
N PHE A 273 15.76 24.38 -14.02
CA PHE A 273 15.08 23.73 -15.16
C PHE A 273 13.85 22.93 -14.73
N GLU A 274 12.80 22.95 -15.56
CA GLU A 274 11.71 21.98 -15.45
C GLU A 274 12.16 20.61 -16.00
N LYS A 275 12.50 19.66 -15.10
CA LYS A 275 12.84 18.29 -15.50
C LYS A 275 11.59 17.53 -15.98
N GLU A 276 11.30 17.56 -17.28
CA GLU A 276 10.25 16.70 -17.84
C GLU A 276 10.64 15.20 -17.70
N LYS A 277 9.80 14.44 -17.00
CA LYS A 277 9.92 12.97 -16.92
C LYS A 277 9.50 12.36 -18.26
N GLY A 278 10.40 12.27 -19.24
CA GLY A 278 10.04 11.56 -20.47
C GLY A 278 10.99 11.53 -21.65
N GLU A 279 11.96 12.43 -21.81
CA GLU A 279 12.74 12.47 -23.07
C GLU A 279 14.24 12.22 -22.88
N LYS A 280 14.70 11.09 -23.42
CA LYS A 280 16.11 10.82 -23.70
C LYS A 280 16.47 11.48 -25.04
N GLY A 281 16.86 12.75 -25.00
CA GLY A 281 17.40 13.48 -26.15
C GLY A 281 18.51 14.42 -25.70
N LYS A 282 19.75 14.13 -26.06
CA LYS A 282 20.90 15.03 -25.83
C LYS A 282 20.73 16.30 -26.66
N LYS A 283 20.38 17.41 -26.00
CA LYS A 283 20.88 18.74 -26.34
C LYS A 283 21.57 19.28 -25.09
N GLU A 284 22.84 19.66 -25.19
CA GLU A 284 23.51 20.46 -24.18
C GLU A 284 22.73 21.78 -24.06
N ILE A 285 22.02 21.98 -22.95
CA ILE A 285 21.30 23.23 -22.67
C ILE A 285 22.21 24.11 -21.81
N VAL A 286 22.30 25.37 -22.23
CA VAL A 286 23.24 26.38 -21.78
C VAL A 286 23.01 26.74 -20.29
N PRO A 287 24.00 26.58 -19.38
CA PRO A 287 23.88 26.90 -17.95
C PRO A 287 23.73 28.39 -17.60
N LYS A 288 23.57 29.28 -18.59
CA LYS A 288 23.88 30.72 -18.45
C LYS A 288 22.72 31.58 -17.93
N VAL A 289 21.52 31.02 -17.80
CA VAL A 289 20.28 31.77 -17.47
C VAL A 289 19.79 31.51 -16.03
N ILE A 290 20.24 30.43 -15.39
CA ILE A 290 19.87 30.14 -14.00
C ILE A 290 20.53 31.17 -13.06
N GLY A 291 19.72 31.78 -12.19
CA GLY A 291 20.14 32.84 -11.27
C GLY A 291 20.12 34.25 -11.88
N SER A 292 19.68 34.42 -13.14
CA SER A 292 19.44 35.73 -13.73
C SER A 292 18.01 36.21 -13.47
N THR A 293 17.81 37.52 -13.57
CA THR A 293 16.48 38.14 -13.57
C THR A 293 16.16 38.61 -14.99
N MET A 294 14.93 38.40 -15.44
CA MET A 294 14.48 38.81 -16.77
C MET A 294 13.08 39.44 -16.74
N GLU A 295 12.84 40.30 -17.72
CA GLU A 295 11.53 40.85 -18.01
C GLU A 295 10.78 39.92 -18.97
N CYS A 296 9.52 39.62 -18.65
CA CYS A 296 8.66 38.70 -19.41
C CYS A 296 7.23 39.23 -19.48
N HIS A 297 6.50 38.75 -20.48
CA HIS A 297 5.05 38.90 -20.61
C HIS A 297 4.32 37.60 -20.30
N CYS A 298 3.01 37.67 -20.07
CA CYS A 298 2.20 36.51 -19.71
C CYS A 298 2.22 35.38 -20.76
N GLY A 299 2.45 35.68 -22.05
CA GLY A 299 2.41 34.70 -23.14
C GLY A 299 3.52 33.64 -23.12
N ILE A 300 4.67 33.94 -22.51
CA ILE A 300 5.79 32.99 -22.33
C ILE A 300 5.82 32.39 -20.92
N MET A 301 4.82 32.70 -20.10
CA MET A 301 4.68 32.25 -18.72
C MET A 301 3.50 31.28 -18.61
N SER A 302 3.61 30.32 -17.71
CA SER A 302 2.51 29.44 -17.33
C SER A 302 2.63 29.02 -15.87
N ARG A 303 1.53 28.57 -15.26
CA ARG A 303 1.56 27.96 -13.92
C ARG A 303 1.74 26.46 -14.00
N ASP A 304 2.41 25.88 -13.02
CA ASP A 304 2.45 24.43 -12.87
C ASP A 304 1.03 23.87 -12.73
N ARG A 305 0.67 22.92 -13.61
CA ARG A 305 -0.63 22.26 -13.65
C ARG A 305 -0.96 21.51 -12.35
N LEU A 306 0.05 21.13 -11.56
CA LEU A 306 -0.08 20.50 -10.25
C LEU A 306 -0.29 21.49 -9.10
N SER A 307 -0.13 22.80 -9.35
CA SER A 307 -0.37 23.90 -8.40
C SER A 307 -1.64 24.69 -8.72
N PHE A 308 -1.94 24.90 -10.01
CA PHE A 308 -3.06 25.69 -10.49
C PHE A 308 -3.75 25.03 -11.68
N SER A 309 -4.95 24.51 -11.46
CA SER A 309 -5.82 23.93 -12.50
C SER A 309 -7.27 24.04 -12.07
N LYS A 310 -8.23 23.88 -13.00
CA LYS A 310 -9.67 23.92 -12.67
C LYS A 310 -10.05 22.92 -11.57
N SER A 311 -9.40 21.76 -11.49
CA SER A 311 -9.66 20.75 -10.44
C SER A 311 -9.12 21.17 -9.08
N ILE A 312 -7.91 21.71 -9.03
CA ILE A 312 -7.28 22.22 -7.79
C ILE A 312 -8.03 23.45 -7.29
N LEU A 313 -8.37 24.38 -8.18
CA LEU A 313 -9.13 25.59 -7.86
C LEU A 313 -10.52 25.25 -7.32
N ARG A 314 -11.23 24.28 -7.91
CA ARG A 314 -12.50 23.77 -7.37
C ARG A 314 -12.36 23.26 -5.93
N ARG A 315 -11.26 22.56 -5.65
CA ARG A 315 -10.99 22.00 -4.31
C ARG A 315 -10.64 23.10 -3.31
N PHE A 316 -9.84 24.09 -3.72
CA PHE A 316 -9.51 25.26 -2.91
C PHE A 316 -10.74 26.10 -2.56
N ILE A 317 -11.54 26.48 -3.57
CA ILE A 317 -12.77 27.26 -3.36
C ILE A 317 -13.71 26.50 -2.41
N ARG A 318 -13.96 25.21 -2.65
CA ARG A 318 -14.84 24.40 -1.78
C ARG A 318 -14.39 24.34 -0.32
N ASP A 319 -13.09 24.34 -0.07
CA ASP A 319 -12.55 24.31 1.30
C ASP A 319 -12.73 25.66 2.00
N CYS A 320 -12.67 26.75 1.25
CA CYS A 320 -12.65 28.11 1.79
C CYS A 320 -14.01 28.83 1.87
N VAL A 321 -15.00 28.43 1.06
CA VAL A 321 -16.29 29.12 0.95
C VAL A 321 -17.48 28.22 1.31
N ASP A 322 -18.51 28.83 1.87
CA ASP A 322 -19.82 28.24 2.15
C ASP A 322 -20.92 28.95 1.33
N ARG A 323 -22.00 28.21 1.06
CA ARG A 323 -23.22 28.74 0.42
C ARG A 323 -24.45 28.11 1.06
N ASP A 324 -25.44 28.95 1.36
CA ASP A 324 -26.74 28.51 1.85
C ASP A 324 -27.48 27.67 0.77
N ALA A 325 -28.32 26.73 1.23
CA ALA A 325 -29.16 25.89 0.39
C ALA A 325 -30.29 26.69 -0.30
N ALA A 326 -30.60 27.91 0.19
CA ALA A 326 -31.55 28.80 -0.46
C ALA A 326 -31.12 29.19 -1.88
N VAL A 327 -32.10 29.36 -2.76
CA VAL A 327 -31.90 29.74 -4.16
C VAL A 327 -31.29 31.14 -4.24
N ALA A 328 -30.33 31.33 -5.15
CA ALA A 328 -29.62 32.60 -5.36
C ALA A 328 -28.88 33.12 -4.10
N SER A 329 -28.46 32.20 -3.21
CA SER A 329 -27.59 32.57 -2.09
C SER A 329 -26.17 32.87 -2.58
N PRO A 330 -25.55 33.98 -2.11
CA PRO A 330 -24.19 34.32 -2.49
C PRO A 330 -23.18 33.33 -1.89
N TRP A 331 -22.04 33.16 -2.56
CA TRP A 331 -20.89 32.47 -1.99
C TRP A 331 -20.21 33.36 -0.94
N THR A 332 -19.93 32.80 0.23
CA THR A 332 -19.31 33.55 1.33
C THR A 332 -18.09 32.81 1.86
N VAL A 333 -16.97 33.52 2.02
CA VAL A 333 -15.74 32.99 2.61
C VAL A 333 -15.96 32.75 4.10
N LYS A 334 -15.49 31.61 4.60
CA LYS A 334 -15.60 31.24 6.02
C LYS A 334 -14.98 32.31 6.92
N PRO A 335 -15.61 32.71 8.06
CA PRO A 335 -15.15 33.83 8.87
C PRO A 335 -13.68 33.78 9.32
N LEU A 336 -13.17 32.60 9.68
CA LEU A 336 -11.77 32.43 10.09
C LEU A 336 -10.79 32.61 8.93
N ILE A 337 -11.17 32.14 7.74
CA ILE A 337 -10.38 32.27 6.52
C ILE A 337 -10.40 33.72 6.03
N ALA A 338 -11.57 34.37 6.11
CA ALA A 338 -11.73 35.79 5.82
C ALA A 338 -10.85 36.64 6.74
N LYS A 339 -10.80 36.34 8.05
CA LYS A 339 -9.90 37.00 8.99
C LYS A 339 -8.42 36.76 8.67
N HIS A 340 -8.05 35.54 8.29
CA HIS A 340 -6.65 35.19 8.00
C HIS A 340 -6.12 35.88 6.73
N TYR A 341 -6.96 35.96 5.68
CA TYR A 341 -6.59 36.55 4.39
C TYR A 341 -7.03 38.00 4.20
N GLY A 342 -7.57 38.65 5.25
CA GLY A 342 -8.04 40.04 5.18
C GLY A 342 -9.13 40.24 4.13
N VAL A 343 -10.14 39.39 4.12
CA VAL A 343 -11.35 39.49 3.28
C VAL A 343 -12.49 40.03 4.12
N ASP A 344 -13.19 41.04 3.60
CA ASP A 344 -14.32 41.65 4.30
C ASP A 344 -15.46 40.65 4.53
N THR A 345 -15.88 40.53 5.78
CA THR A 345 -16.97 39.62 6.18
C THR A 345 -18.33 40.31 6.15
N ILE A 346 -18.36 41.65 6.19
CA ILE A 346 -19.57 42.46 6.16
C ILE A 346 -19.88 42.83 4.72
N MET A 347 -21.06 42.41 4.24
CA MET A 347 -21.53 42.71 2.89
C MET A 347 -21.93 44.20 2.75
N PRO A 348 -21.36 44.95 1.80
CA PRO A 348 -21.75 46.33 1.51
C PRO A 348 -23.24 46.43 1.14
N GLU A 349 -23.88 47.56 1.46
CA GLU A 349 -25.32 47.75 1.23
C GLU A 349 -25.73 47.67 -0.25
N GLU A 350 -24.86 48.11 -1.16
CA GLU A 350 -25.08 48.05 -2.60
C GLU A 350 -25.08 46.59 -3.10
N THR A 351 -24.09 45.80 -2.68
CA THR A 351 -24.01 44.37 -2.97
C THR A 351 -25.20 43.60 -2.38
N ARG A 352 -25.61 43.95 -1.15
CA ARG A 352 -26.77 43.34 -0.49
C ARG A 352 -28.06 43.55 -1.30
N LYS A 353 -28.33 44.77 -1.77
CA LYS A 353 -29.49 45.06 -2.63
C LYS A 353 -29.46 44.26 -3.93
N GLY A 354 -28.30 44.19 -4.60
CA GLY A 354 -28.13 43.39 -5.81
C GLY A 354 -28.40 41.89 -5.60
N VAL A 355 -27.92 41.32 -4.50
CA VAL A 355 -28.20 39.92 -4.12
C VAL A 355 -29.69 39.70 -3.85
N GLU A 356 -30.35 40.63 -3.15
CA GLU A 356 -31.79 40.57 -2.86
C GLU A 356 -32.66 40.65 -4.12
N ASP A 357 -32.31 41.52 -5.06
CA ASP A 357 -33.01 41.66 -6.34
C ASP A 357 -32.90 40.39 -7.21
N ILE A 358 -31.71 39.77 -7.28
CA ILE A 358 -31.51 38.49 -7.97
C ILE A 358 -32.34 37.38 -7.30
N LYS A 359 -32.34 37.35 -5.95
CA LYS A 359 -33.11 36.37 -5.18
C LYS A 359 -34.62 36.52 -5.40
N LYS A 360 -35.13 37.75 -5.43
CA LYS A 360 -36.55 38.05 -5.72
C LYS A 360 -36.92 37.62 -7.13
N GLY A 361 -36.11 37.96 -8.13
CA GLY A 361 -36.35 37.58 -9.53
C GLY A 361 -36.36 36.06 -9.76
N GLU A 362 -35.52 35.30 -9.06
CA GLU A 362 -35.47 33.84 -9.19
C GLU A 362 -36.65 33.13 -8.49
N ILE A 363 -37.12 33.69 -7.36
CA ILE A 363 -38.33 33.22 -6.65
C ILE A 363 -39.59 33.46 -7.51
N ASP A 364 -39.72 34.62 -8.14
CA ASP A 364 -40.87 34.95 -8.98
C ASP A 364 -40.94 34.08 -10.25
N LYS A 365 -39.80 33.74 -10.85
CA LYS A 365 -39.73 32.75 -11.94
C LYS A 365 -40.24 31.37 -11.52
N ARG A 366 -39.87 30.91 -10.31
CA ARG A 366 -40.33 29.61 -9.78
C ARG A 366 -41.82 29.60 -9.44
N LYS A 367 -42.35 30.70 -8.90
CA LYS A 367 -43.79 30.85 -8.66
C LYS A 367 -44.58 30.74 -9.96
N LYS A 368 -44.13 31.42 -11.02
CA LYS A 368 -44.75 31.36 -12.35
C LYS A 368 -44.75 29.93 -12.94
N ILE A 369 -43.66 29.18 -12.76
CA ILE A 369 -43.55 27.78 -13.22
C ILE A 369 -44.45 26.84 -12.39
N TRP A 370 -44.63 27.13 -11.10
CA TRP A 370 -45.52 26.35 -10.22
C TRP A 370 -46.99 26.61 -10.53
N GLU A 371 -47.37 27.87 -10.77
CA GLU A 371 -48.72 28.28 -11.17
C GLU A 371 -49.14 27.68 -12.52
N ASP A 372 -48.21 27.51 -13.47
CA ASP A 372 -48.48 26.85 -14.76
C ASP A 372 -48.62 25.31 -14.67
N ARG A 373 -48.22 24.67 -13.56
CA ARG A 373 -48.10 23.20 -13.49
C ARG A 373 -49.14 22.50 -12.60
N GLU A 374 -49.61 23.09 -11.51
CA GLU A 374 -50.61 22.46 -10.63
C GLU A 374 -51.58 23.47 -9.98
N GLY A 375 -52.77 23.62 -10.56
CA GLY A 375 -53.90 24.34 -9.97
C GLY A 375 -54.87 23.40 -9.20
N PRO A 376 -55.36 23.75 -8.00
CA PRO A 376 -56.32 22.92 -7.25
C PRO A 376 -57.75 22.93 -7.83
N PRO A 377 -58.48 21.79 -7.85
CA PRO A 377 -59.89 21.75 -8.22
C PRO A 377 -60.77 22.14 -7.02
N THR A 378 -61.61 23.16 -7.23
CA THR A 378 -62.61 23.65 -6.29
C THR A 378 -63.81 22.71 -6.21
N LYS A 379 -64.18 22.23 -5.01
CA LYS A 379 -65.54 21.70 -4.74
C LYS A 379 -66.12 22.20 -3.43
N LYS A 380 -67.32 22.78 -3.58
CA LYS A 380 -68.16 23.49 -2.62
C LYS A 380 -68.66 22.59 -1.48
N GLN A 381 -68.50 23.05 -0.25
CA GLN A 381 -69.19 22.52 0.94
C GLN A 381 -70.69 22.88 0.90
N LYS A 382 -71.55 21.93 1.34
CA LYS A 382 -72.97 22.15 1.63
C LYS A 382 -73.25 21.72 3.07
N LYS A 383 -73.82 22.62 3.88
CA LYS A 383 -74.13 22.47 5.32
C LYS A 383 -75.11 21.32 5.60
N MET A 384 -74.85 20.53 6.64
CA MET A 384 -75.80 19.57 7.25
C MET A 384 -76.43 20.15 8.52
N THR A 385 -77.58 19.59 8.93
CA THR A 385 -78.48 20.09 10.00
C THR A 385 -78.29 19.37 11.34
N ALA A 386 -78.67 20.06 12.43
CA ALA A 386 -78.41 19.74 13.85
C ALA A 386 -78.95 18.39 14.39
N ALA A 387 -79.75 17.63 13.63
CA ALA A 387 -80.20 16.29 14.05
C ALA A 387 -79.22 15.17 13.65
N GLN A 388 -78.22 15.46 12.82
CA GLN A 388 -77.15 14.52 12.44
C GLN A 388 -75.91 14.59 13.35
N GLU A 389 -75.75 15.65 14.16
CA GLU A 389 -74.56 15.88 14.99
C GLU A 389 -74.44 14.87 16.15
N GLY A 390 -75.52 14.54 16.86
CA GLY A 390 -75.44 13.61 18.00
C GLY A 390 -75.15 12.14 17.65
N LYS A 391 -75.51 11.69 16.42
CA LYS A 391 -75.10 10.36 15.90
C LYS A 391 -73.72 10.39 15.26
N ALA A 392 -73.29 11.53 14.73
CA ALA A 392 -71.94 11.71 14.20
C ALA A 392 -70.92 11.74 15.35
N GLU A 393 -71.21 12.42 16.45
CA GLU A 393 -70.30 12.60 17.59
C GLU A 393 -70.02 11.29 18.35
N LYS A 394 -71.03 10.42 18.53
CA LYS A 394 -70.81 9.07 19.11
C LYS A 394 -69.99 8.17 18.18
N LYS A 395 -70.24 8.25 16.86
CA LYS A 395 -69.51 7.47 15.85
C LYS A 395 -68.09 8.01 15.64
N GLU A 396 -67.88 9.30 15.85
CA GLU A 396 -66.59 9.98 15.81
C GLU A 396 -65.75 9.65 17.05
N ARG A 397 -66.36 9.57 18.24
CA ARG A 397 -65.67 9.13 19.47
C ARG A 397 -65.30 7.64 19.44
N GLU A 398 -66.18 6.77 18.94
CA GLU A 398 -65.85 5.34 18.71
C GLU A 398 -64.81 5.17 17.60
N ALA A 399 -64.83 6.01 16.56
CA ALA A 399 -63.79 6.03 15.52
C ALA A 399 -62.44 6.56 16.04
N GLN A 400 -62.45 7.56 16.93
CA GLN A 400 -61.26 8.10 17.58
C GLN A 400 -60.63 7.07 18.53
N GLU A 401 -61.42 6.37 19.36
CA GLU A 401 -60.90 5.29 20.22
C GLU A 401 -60.36 4.11 19.40
N ARG A 402 -61.00 3.74 18.29
CA ARG A 402 -60.51 2.67 17.41
C ARG A 402 -59.23 3.10 16.68
N ALA A 403 -59.16 4.34 16.21
CA ALA A 403 -57.96 4.91 15.58
C ALA A 403 -56.80 5.06 16.57
N GLU A 404 -57.08 5.37 17.84
CA GLU A 404 -56.08 5.45 18.89
C GLU A 404 -55.56 4.07 19.29
N LYS A 405 -56.42 3.06 19.42
CA LYS A 405 -56.00 1.67 19.62
C LYS A 405 -55.17 1.14 18.45
N GLU A 406 -55.54 1.49 17.21
CA GLU A 406 -54.80 1.09 16.02
C GLU A 406 -53.45 1.82 15.92
N ARG A 407 -53.38 3.09 16.34
CA ARG A 407 -52.13 3.85 16.46
C ARG A 407 -51.20 3.24 17.50
N LEU A 408 -51.70 2.91 18.69
CA LEU A 408 -50.91 2.26 19.76
C LEU A 408 -50.44 0.86 19.35
N ALA A 409 -51.29 0.07 18.68
CA ALA A 409 -50.90 -1.24 18.17
C ALA A 409 -49.86 -1.15 17.04
N LYS A 410 -49.95 -0.13 16.19
CA LYS A 410 -48.96 0.16 15.15
C LYS A 410 -47.65 0.66 15.74
N GLU A 411 -47.71 1.49 16.77
CA GLU A 411 -46.54 2.02 17.49
C GLU A 411 -45.83 0.91 18.30
N GLU A 412 -46.57 -0.01 18.90
CA GLU A 412 -46.00 -1.21 19.55
C GLU A 412 -45.42 -2.20 18.53
N ALA A 413 -46.12 -2.45 17.41
CA ALA A 413 -45.59 -3.27 16.31
C ALA A 413 -44.36 -2.63 15.67
N GLU A 414 -44.31 -1.30 15.57
CA GLU A 414 -43.16 -0.54 15.10
C GLU A 414 -42.02 -0.55 16.12
N ARG A 415 -42.30 -0.51 17.43
CA ARG A 415 -41.31 -0.69 18.50
C ARG A 415 -40.70 -2.10 18.47
N LEU A 416 -41.54 -3.13 18.33
CA LEU A 416 -41.08 -4.53 18.21
C LEU A 416 -40.33 -4.78 16.89
N ALA A 417 -40.73 -4.12 15.81
CA ALA A 417 -40.04 -4.16 14.52
C ALA A 417 -38.74 -3.34 14.54
N ALA A 418 -38.68 -2.24 15.30
CA ALA A 418 -37.48 -1.45 15.53
C ALA A 418 -36.47 -2.23 16.36
N GLU A 419 -36.93 -2.97 17.38
CA GLU A 419 -36.11 -3.87 18.19
C GLU A 419 -35.54 -5.04 17.37
N LYS A 420 -36.34 -5.62 16.46
CA LYS A 420 -35.84 -6.61 15.48
C LYS A 420 -34.92 -6.01 14.40
N LYS A 421 -35.06 -4.71 14.09
CA LYS A 421 -34.18 -3.96 13.17
C LYS A 421 -32.86 -3.49 13.81
N LYS A 422 -32.68 -3.63 15.15
CA LYS A 422 -31.44 -3.21 15.85
C LYS A 422 -30.21 -4.05 15.52
N LYS A 423 -30.34 -5.23 14.91
CA LYS A 423 -29.19 -5.98 14.37
C LYS A 423 -29.10 -5.74 12.86
N LYS A 424 -28.49 -4.62 12.46
CA LYS A 424 -28.12 -4.41 11.05
C LYS A 424 -27.31 -5.64 10.61
N PRO A 425 -27.64 -6.30 9.48
CA PRO A 425 -26.87 -7.44 9.01
C PRO A 425 -25.43 -6.98 8.77
N VAL A 426 -24.49 -7.59 9.50
CA VAL A 426 -23.06 -7.34 9.32
C VAL A 426 -22.71 -7.67 7.88
N ARG A 427 -22.21 -6.68 7.13
CA ARG A 427 -21.78 -6.88 5.75
C ARG A 427 -20.37 -7.46 5.79
N TYR A 428 -20.24 -8.70 5.32
CA TYR A 428 -18.95 -9.34 5.14
C TYR A 428 -18.36 -9.00 3.75
N PRO A 429 -17.03 -8.91 3.61
CA PRO A 429 -16.04 -9.06 4.67
C PRO A 429 -15.98 -7.83 5.60
N THR A 430 -15.66 -8.03 6.88
CA THR A 430 -15.48 -6.97 7.89
C THR A 430 -14.09 -7.08 8.54
N GLU A 431 -13.80 -6.24 9.53
CA GLU A 431 -12.53 -6.28 10.24
C GLU A 431 -12.38 -7.61 11.00
N ASP A 432 -11.25 -8.30 10.82
CA ASP A 432 -11.07 -9.70 11.24
C ASP A 432 -11.22 -9.89 12.76
N LEU A 433 -10.79 -8.89 13.54
CA LEU A 433 -10.94 -8.89 14.99
C LEU A 433 -12.39 -8.66 15.45
N ASP A 434 -13.27 -8.11 14.62
CA ASP A 434 -14.68 -7.91 15.01
C ASP A 434 -15.50 -9.21 14.86
N ILE A 435 -14.89 -10.28 14.34
CA ILE A 435 -15.54 -11.56 14.06
C ILE A 435 -15.17 -12.56 15.14
N ARG A 436 -16.17 -13.05 15.88
CA ARG A 436 -16.03 -14.16 16.84
C ARG A 436 -16.59 -15.45 16.24
N ILE A 437 -15.99 -16.58 16.62
CA ILE A 437 -16.49 -17.91 16.26
C ILE A 437 -17.80 -18.14 17.05
N SER A 438 -18.93 -18.27 16.35
CA SER A 438 -20.23 -18.48 16.98
C SER A 438 -20.46 -19.94 17.36
N ASP A 439 -21.41 -20.22 18.26
CA ASP A 439 -21.78 -21.59 18.63
C ASP A 439 -22.29 -22.42 17.44
N LYS A 440 -22.83 -21.75 16.41
CA LYS A 440 -23.20 -22.41 15.15
C LYS A 440 -21.96 -22.82 14.35
N ASP A 441 -20.92 -21.99 14.33
CA ASP A 441 -19.66 -22.31 13.66
C ASP A 441 -18.94 -23.45 14.40
N LYS A 442 -18.96 -23.46 15.75
CA LYS A 442 -18.46 -24.57 16.57
C LYS A 442 -19.20 -25.89 16.26
N LYS A 443 -20.53 -25.84 16.14
CA LYS A 443 -21.36 -27.01 15.74
C LYS A 443 -21.13 -27.44 14.29
N ALA A 444 -20.70 -26.55 13.42
CA ALA A 444 -20.33 -26.84 12.04
C ALA A 444 -18.89 -27.41 11.91
N GLY A 445 -18.20 -27.65 13.03
CA GLY A 445 -16.87 -28.25 13.05
C GLY A 445 -15.73 -27.26 12.81
N VAL A 446 -15.97 -25.94 12.89
CA VAL A 446 -14.88 -24.94 12.82
C VAL A 446 -14.06 -25.03 14.11
N SER A 447 -12.78 -25.36 13.99
CA SER A 447 -11.86 -25.37 15.13
C SER A 447 -11.76 -23.98 15.74
N LEU A 448 -11.88 -23.90 17.07
CA LEU A 448 -11.65 -22.67 17.81
C LEU A 448 -10.16 -22.31 17.82
N GLN A 449 -9.31 -23.32 18.02
CA GLN A 449 -7.87 -23.16 18.10
C GLN A 449 -7.21 -23.35 16.74
N ARG A 450 -6.25 -22.49 16.44
CA ARG A 450 -5.37 -22.61 15.28
C ARG A 450 -4.56 -23.91 15.41
N PRO A 451 -4.41 -24.69 14.33
CA PRO A 451 -3.49 -25.83 14.35
C PRO A 451 -2.07 -25.37 14.70
N MET A 452 -1.37 -26.20 15.47
CA MET A 452 -0.06 -25.85 15.99
C MET A 452 0.98 -25.86 14.86
N ALA A 453 1.57 -24.70 14.58
CA ALA A 453 2.72 -24.61 13.70
C ALA A 453 3.99 -25.07 14.45
N GLN A 454 4.83 -25.87 13.81
CA GLN A 454 6.00 -26.47 14.44
C GLN A 454 7.12 -25.43 14.59
N ARG A 455 7.56 -25.19 15.83
CA ARG A 455 8.75 -24.36 16.14
C ARG A 455 10.04 -25.19 16.19
N SER A 456 9.97 -26.38 16.79
CA SER A 456 11.09 -27.32 16.89
C SER A 456 11.48 -27.96 15.56
N GLY A 457 10.57 -27.96 14.58
CA GLY A 457 10.84 -28.43 13.22
C GLY A 457 11.64 -27.45 12.34
N LEU A 458 11.96 -26.26 12.87
CA LEU A 458 12.79 -25.26 12.20
C LEU A 458 14.27 -25.49 12.53
N PRO A 459 15.16 -25.51 11.52
CA PRO A 459 16.59 -25.69 11.77
C PRO A 459 17.17 -24.48 12.51
N LEU A 460 18.01 -24.72 13.53
CA LEU A 460 18.79 -23.66 14.20
C LEU A 460 17.90 -22.51 14.75
N ASN A 461 16.80 -22.88 15.42
CA ASN A 461 15.81 -21.97 16.00
C ASN A 461 15.88 -21.92 17.55
N GLU A 462 16.99 -22.35 18.13
CA GLU A 462 17.21 -22.36 19.58
C GLU A 462 17.50 -20.96 20.13
N THR A 463 18.31 -20.19 19.39
CA THR A 463 18.63 -18.81 19.72
C THR A 463 17.78 -17.80 18.94
N PRO A 464 17.32 -16.72 19.60
CA PRO A 464 16.53 -15.69 18.94
C PRO A 464 17.23 -15.09 17.71
N ASN A 465 16.48 -14.88 16.64
CA ASN A 465 16.93 -14.30 15.36
C ASN A 465 17.90 -15.16 14.52
N THR A 466 18.44 -16.27 15.03
CA THR A 466 19.35 -17.15 14.27
C THR A 466 18.66 -17.75 13.06
N PHE A 467 17.47 -18.34 13.25
CA PHE A 467 16.68 -18.87 12.14
C PHE A 467 16.28 -17.79 11.12
N GLU A 468 15.92 -16.58 11.59
CA GLU A 468 15.62 -15.46 10.67
C GLU A 468 16.85 -15.12 9.81
N ALA A 469 18.03 -15.02 10.42
CA ALA A 469 19.27 -14.76 9.70
C ALA A 469 19.58 -15.86 8.68
N LEU A 470 19.44 -17.14 9.07
CA LEU A 470 19.59 -18.30 8.18
C LEU A 470 18.65 -18.20 6.98
N LEU A 471 17.36 -18.01 7.22
CA LEU A 471 16.33 -17.94 6.18
C LEU A 471 16.58 -16.78 5.21
N LEU A 472 17.02 -15.63 5.74
CA LEU A 472 17.38 -14.47 4.93
C LEU A 472 18.62 -14.71 4.07
N CYS A 473 19.65 -15.35 4.61
CA CYS A 473 20.84 -15.73 3.84
C CYS A 473 20.48 -16.72 2.73
N TRP A 474 19.74 -17.77 3.07
CA TRP A 474 19.26 -18.76 2.10
C TRP A 474 18.46 -18.11 0.97
N ASN A 475 17.52 -17.22 1.32
CA ASN A 475 16.71 -16.52 0.33
C ASN A 475 17.56 -15.58 -0.53
N PHE A 476 18.53 -14.86 0.04
CA PHE A 476 19.44 -14.01 -0.72
C PHE A 476 20.28 -14.83 -1.71
N LEU A 477 20.90 -15.91 -1.26
CA LEU A 477 21.77 -16.76 -2.08
C LEU A 477 21.02 -17.39 -3.25
N ASN A 478 19.77 -17.80 -3.05
CA ASN A 478 18.94 -18.35 -4.12
C ASN A 478 18.33 -17.26 -5.01
N ALA A 479 17.89 -16.14 -4.44
CA ALA A 479 17.28 -15.06 -5.22
C ALA A 479 18.28 -14.35 -6.13
N TYR A 480 19.54 -14.26 -5.69
CA TYR A 480 20.65 -13.68 -6.45
C TYR A 480 21.64 -14.75 -6.92
N GLY A 481 21.21 -16.01 -7.04
CA GLY A 481 22.10 -17.11 -7.44
C GLY A 481 22.69 -16.92 -8.84
N GLU A 482 21.93 -16.33 -9.76
CA GLU A 482 22.44 -15.96 -11.09
C GLU A 482 23.57 -14.93 -11.05
N PRO A 483 23.40 -13.71 -10.49
CA PRO A 483 24.48 -12.72 -10.41
C PRO A 483 25.62 -13.08 -9.45
N LEU A 484 25.41 -14.06 -8.54
CA LEU A 484 26.44 -14.60 -7.65
C LEU A 484 27.12 -15.85 -8.21
N HIS A 485 26.67 -16.39 -9.36
CA HIS A 485 27.15 -17.67 -9.90
C HIS A 485 27.00 -18.87 -8.95
N ILE A 486 25.93 -18.90 -8.15
CA ILE A 486 25.58 -19.97 -7.22
C ILE A 486 24.37 -20.74 -7.76
N TRP A 487 24.48 -22.07 -7.88
CA TRP A 487 23.34 -22.93 -8.22
C TRP A 487 22.34 -23.04 -7.06
N LEU A 488 21.08 -23.37 -7.35
CA LEU A 488 20.03 -23.47 -6.33
C LEU A 488 20.27 -24.64 -5.36
N PHE A 489 19.88 -24.47 -4.10
CA PHE A 489 19.92 -25.50 -3.05
C PHE A 489 18.78 -25.29 -2.04
N THR A 490 18.42 -26.35 -1.32
CA THR A 490 17.28 -26.30 -0.38
C THR A 490 17.67 -25.63 0.94
N LEU A 491 16.69 -25.18 1.71
CA LEU A 491 16.95 -24.63 3.05
C LEU A 491 17.53 -25.71 3.99
N ASP A 492 17.10 -26.96 3.82
CA ASP A 492 17.61 -28.08 4.62
C ASP A 492 19.08 -28.38 4.27
N ASP A 493 19.47 -28.29 2.99
CA ASP A 493 20.88 -28.45 2.58
C ASP A 493 21.79 -27.42 3.25
N LEU A 494 21.36 -26.14 3.26
CA LEU A 494 22.13 -25.08 3.91
C LEU A 494 22.21 -25.28 5.44
N ALA A 495 21.10 -25.67 6.06
CA ALA A 495 21.07 -25.95 7.49
C ALA A 495 22.03 -27.08 7.88
N CYS A 496 22.02 -28.18 7.13
CA CYS A 496 22.94 -29.30 7.34
C CYS A 496 24.40 -28.90 7.07
N ALA A 497 24.66 -28.11 6.02
CA ALA A 497 26.00 -27.60 5.72
C ALA A 497 26.55 -26.72 6.85
N LEU A 498 25.73 -25.83 7.42
CA LEU A 498 26.13 -24.97 8.53
C LEU A 498 26.33 -25.73 9.86
N GLN A 499 25.70 -26.90 10.01
CA GLN A 499 25.92 -27.82 11.15
C GLN A 499 27.08 -28.79 10.94
N HIS A 500 27.74 -28.79 9.78
CA HIS A 500 28.81 -29.71 9.47
C HIS A 500 30.06 -29.45 10.33
N THR A 501 30.54 -30.43 11.09
CA THR A 501 31.65 -30.23 12.06
C THR A 501 32.94 -30.97 11.72
N ILE A 502 33.02 -31.69 10.59
CA ILE A 502 34.15 -32.58 10.29
C ILE A 502 35.17 -31.87 9.37
N PRO A 503 36.33 -31.43 9.87
CA PRO A 503 37.28 -30.66 9.06
C PRO A 503 37.91 -31.49 7.93
N ASP A 504 38.17 -32.78 8.19
CA ASP A 504 38.79 -33.70 7.23
C ASP A 504 37.94 -33.98 5.98
N LEU A 505 36.65 -33.66 6.05
CA LEU A 505 35.70 -33.85 4.95
C LEU A 505 35.04 -32.51 4.59
N PRO A 506 35.77 -31.58 3.95
CA PRO A 506 35.31 -30.21 3.74
C PRO A 506 34.00 -30.16 2.95
N CYS A 507 33.11 -29.25 3.36
CA CYS A 507 31.77 -29.11 2.78
C CYS A 507 31.82 -28.33 1.46
N PRO A 508 31.53 -28.95 0.30
CA PRO A 508 31.63 -28.28 -1.00
C PRO A 508 30.61 -27.14 -1.16
N LEU A 509 29.43 -27.26 -0.53
CA LEU A 509 28.41 -26.22 -0.56
C LEU A 509 28.89 -24.94 0.14
N LEU A 510 29.51 -25.05 1.33
CA LEU A 510 30.05 -23.89 2.04
C LEU A 510 31.22 -23.25 1.28
N ALA A 511 32.15 -24.07 0.79
CA ALA A 511 33.29 -23.59 0.02
C ALA A 511 32.84 -22.78 -1.22
N GLU A 512 31.83 -23.25 -1.94
CA GLU A 512 31.24 -22.52 -3.08
C GLU A 512 30.52 -21.24 -2.64
N ILE A 513 29.69 -21.29 -1.60
CA ILE A 513 28.95 -20.10 -1.12
C ILE A 513 29.94 -19.00 -0.72
N HIS A 514 30.92 -19.31 0.15
CA HIS A 514 31.88 -18.32 0.61
C HIS A 514 32.76 -17.81 -0.52
N SER A 515 33.28 -18.69 -1.38
CA SER A 515 34.13 -18.27 -2.49
C SER A 515 33.43 -17.31 -3.45
N ASN A 516 32.19 -17.61 -3.84
CA ASN A 516 31.45 -16.75 -4.76
C ASN A 516 31.05 -15.41 -4.12
N LEU A 517 30.71 -15.41 -2.83
CA LEU A 517 30.51 -14.16 -2.08
C LEU A 517 31.80 -13.34 -2.00
N ILE A 518 32.94 -13.97 -1.68
CA ILE A 518 34.25 -13.32 -1.65
C ILE A 518 34.58 -12.70 -3.02
N TYR A 519 34.38 -13.43 -4.12
CA TYR A 519 34.57 -12.89 -5.47
C TYR A 519 33.68 -11.67 -5.75
N ASN A 520 32.42 -11.72 -5.33
CA ASN A 520 31.51 -10.59 -5.47
C ASN A 520 31.99 -9.36 -4.67
N LEU A 521 32.45 -9.59 -3.43
CA LEU A 521 32.93 -8.53 -2.53
C LEU A 521 34.23 -7.86 -2.99
N ARG A 522 35.00 -8.46 -3.89
CA ARG A 522 36.14 -7.77 -4.55
C ARG A 522 35.71 -6.50 -5.30
N THR A 523 34.44 -6.43 -5.68
CA THR A 523 33.86 -5.28 -6.41
C THR A 523 33.22 -4.24 -5.49
N VAL A 524 33.11 -4.55 -4.19
CA VAL A 524 32.54 -3.65 -3.17
C VAL A 524 33.67 -2.77 -2.62
N SER A 525 33.36 -1.51 -2.33
CA SER A 525 34.35 -0.59 -1.73
C SER A 525 34.63 -0.97 -0.28
N PHE A 526 35.90 -1.04 0.09
CA PHE A 526 36.34 -1.38 1.45
C PHE A 526 37.48 -0.48 1.92
N THR A 527 37.74 -0.53 3.23
CA THR A 527 38.88 0.17 3.86
C THR A 527 39.85 -0.88 4.35
N ARG A 528 41.11 -0.83 3.92
CA ARG A 528 42.09 -1.83 4.37
C ARG A 528 42.23 -1.83 5.89
N HIS A 529 42.25 -3.03 6.48
CA HIS A 529 42.42 -3.22 7.92
C HIS A 529 41.33 -2.57 8.80
N ASN A 530 40.12 -2.38 8.29
CA ASN A 530 38.99 -1.81 9.02
C ASN A 530 38.70 -2.55 10.34
N ALA A 531 38.74 -3.88 10.32
CA ALA A 531 38.53 -4.70 11.50
C ALA A 531 39.60 -4.43 12.57
N THR A 532 40.88 -4.40 12.15
CA THR A 532 42.02 -4.12 13.03
C THR A 532 41.91 -2.73 13.66
N LEU A 533 41.59 -1.71 12.87
CA LEU A 533 41.38 -0.34 13.38
C LEU A 533 40.22 -0.28 14.39
N SER A 534 39.12 -0.98 14.10
CA SER A 534 37.97 -1.08 15.01
C SER A 534 38.32 -1.77 16.33
N LEU A 535 39.16 -2.81 16.29
CA LEU A 535 39.61 -3.53 17.49
C LEU A 535 40.60 -2.69 18.31
N LEU A 536 41.51 -1.95 17.67
CA LEU A 536 42.43 -1.06 18.37
C LEU A 536 41.68 0.07 19.09
N LYS A 537 40.64 0.64 18.49
CA LYS A 537 39.75 1.61 19.16
C LYS A 537 39.03 1.00 20.37
N LEU A 538 38.64 -0.27 20.29
CA LEU A 538 38.07 -1.00 21.43
C LEU A 538 39.11 -1.19 22.54
N LYS A 539 40.37 -1.51 22.20
CA LYS A 539 41.49 -1.61 23.15
C LYS A 539 41.70 -0.30 23.92
N GLU A 540 41.66 0.85 23.23
CA GLU A 540 41.74 2.16 23.88
C GLU A 540 40.59 2.41 24.88
N THR A 541 39.42 1.82 24.62
CA THR A 541 38.23 2.01 25.45
C THR A 541 38.19 1.08 26.66
N LEU A 542 38.55 -0.20 26.48
CA LEU A 542 38.45 -1.25 27.51
C LEU A 542 39.76 -1.48 28.28
N GLY A 543 40.88 -0.94 27.80
CA GLY A 543 42.20 -1.16 28.35
C GLY A 543 42.95 -2.33 27.69
N PRO A 544 44.29 -2.39 27.84
CA PRO A 544 45.14 -3.38 27.17
C PRO A 544 44.94 -4.81 27.69
N ASP A 545 44.55 -4.96 28.96
CA ASP A 545 44.41 -6.26 29.63
C ASP A 545 43.04 -6.91 29.43
N HIS A 546 42.14 -6.27 28.67
CA HIS A 546 40.82 -6.82 28.42
C HIS A 546 40.91 -8.07 27.52
N GLN A 547 40.41 -9.19 28.03
CA GLN A 547 40.46 -10.50 27.39
C GLN A 547 39.06 -11.01 27.03
N VAL A 548 38.97 -11.66 25.88
CA VAL A 548 37.80 -12.44 25.45
C VAL A 548 38.31 -13.85 25.15
N PHE A 549 37.71 -14.86 25.79
CA PHE A 549 38.19 -16.25 25.76
C PHE A 549 39.67 -16.42 26.14
N GLY A 550 40.21 -15.58 27.02
CA GLY A 550 41.62 -15.59 27.42
C GLY A 550 42.61 -14.97 26.41
N VAL A 551 42.13 -14.46 25.29
CA VAL A 551 42.96 -13.81 24.24
C VAL A 551 42.89 -12.30 24.43
N THR A 552 44.01 -11.57 24.41
CA THR A 552 43.98 -10.09 24.40
C THR A 552 43.73 -9.53 23.00
N ILE A 553 43.37 -8.24 22.89
CA ILE A 553 43.23 -7.62 21.56
C ILE A 553 44.57 -7.61 20.82
N GLU A 554 45.68 -7.46 21.55
CA GLU A 554 47.03 -7.45 20.98
C GLU A 554 47.40 -8.80 20.37
N ASP A 555 47.19 -9.88 21.12
CA ASP A 555 47.42 -11.25 20.65
C ASP A 555 46.60 -11.53 19.39
N LEU A 556 45.32 -11.11 19.38
CA LEU A 556 44.45 -11.29 18.23
C LEU A 556 44.91 -10.48 17.02
N THR A 557 45.31 -9.22 17.21
CA THR A 557 45.82 -8.38 16.11
C THR A 557 47.15 -8.89 15.53
N ASN A 558 47.99 -9.50 16.37
CA ASN A 558 49.23 -10.14 15.94
C ASN A 558 48.95 -11.43 15.16
N ALA A 559 48.05 -12.28 15.65
CA ALA A 559 47.68 -13.53 14.97
C ALA A 559 47.06 -13.28 13.58
N MET A 560 46.28 -12.20 13.42
CA MET A 560 45.65 -11.87 12.13
C MET A 560 46.58 -11.16 11.13
N SER A 561 47.80 -10.74 11.50
CA SER A 561 48.62 -9.88 10.64
C SER A 561 48.99 -10.57 9.33
N GLU A 562 49.35 -11.85 9.40
CA GLU A 562 49.87 -12.63 8.27
C GLU A 562 48.78 -13.32 7.43
N VAL A 563 47.55 -13.43 7.94
CA VAL A 563 46.48 -14.22 7.30
C VAL A 563 45.55 -13.35 6.44
N GLY A 564 45.17 -13.86 5.27
CA GLY A 564 44.22 -13.22 4.37
C GLY A 564 44.75 -11.97 3.65
N ASN A 565 46.07 -11.79 3.59
CA ASN A 565 46.68 -10.66 2.89
C ASN A 565 46.51 -10.80 1.37
N ASN A 566 46.15 -9.71 0.68
CA ASN A 566 45.87 -9.67 -0.75
C ASN A 566 44.79 -10.68 -1.22
N TRP A 567 43.80 -10.98 -0.37
CA TRP A 567 42.70 -11.89 -0.64
C TRP A 567 41.95 -11.58 -1.95
N GLU A 568 41.97 -10.33 -2.40
CA GLU A 568 41.35 -9.89 -3.65
C GLU A 568 42.01 -10.49 -4.91
N ARG A 569 43.25 -10.98 -4.79
CA ARG A 569 44.04 -11.58 -5.87
C ARG A 569 44.11 -13.10 -5.80
N VAL A 570 43.73 -13.71 -4.67
CA VAL A 570 43.82 -15.17 -4.46
C VAL A 570 42.85 -15.89 -5.42
N PRO A 571 43.32 -16.81 -6.28
CA PRO A 571 42.45 -17.55 -7.18
C PRO A 571 41.79 -18.75 -6.46
N LEU A 572 40.52 -18.62 -6.08
CA LEU A 572 39.70 -19.71 -5.54
C LEU A 572 39.08 -20.50 -6.70
N ARG A 573 39.81 -21.47 -7.28
CA ARG A 573 39.37 -22.21 -8.49
C ARG A 573 38.38 -23.31 -8.13
N HIS A 574 37.32 -23.45 -8.93
CA HIS A 574 36.35 -24.55 -8.76
C HIS A 574 36.99 -25.94 -8.93
N ALA A 575 37.94 -26.09 -9.86
CA ALA A 575 38.63 -27.36 -10.12
C ALA A 575 39.49 -27.86 -8.95
N GLU A 576 39.92 -26.95 -8.07
CA GLU A 576 40.74 -27.22 -6.88
C GLU A 576 39.88 -27.27 -5.61
N GLY A 577 38.55 -27.42 -5.74
CA GLY A 577 37.65 -27.47 -4.58
C GLY A 577 37.57 -26.17 -3.79
N ARG A 578 37.97 -25.04 -4.40
CA ARG A 578 38.04 -23.71 -3.75
C ARG A 578 39.02 -23.66 -2.57
N GLU A 579 40.09 -24.43 -2.62
CA GLU A 579 41.15 -24.43 -1.59
C GLU A 579 41.59 -23.00 -1.19
N GLY A 580 41.75 -22.77 0.11
CA GLY A 580 42.19 -21.48 0.67
C GLY A 580 41.12 -20.39 0.80
N TRP A 581 39.83 -20.74 0.66
CA TRP A 581 38.74 -19.77 0.82
C TRP A 581 38.60 -19.26 2.26
N GLU A 582 39.03 -20.03 3.26
CA GLU A 582 39.00 -19.68 4.68
C GLU A 582 39.95 -18.51 4.98
N ASP A 583 41.16 -18.53 4.43
CA ASP A 583 42.12 -17.42 4.55
C ASP A 583 41.63 -16.19 3.78
N ALA A 584 41.04 -16.39 2.60
CA ALA A 584 40.44 -15.30 1.84
C ALA A 584 39.23 -14.68 2.56
N LEU A 585 38.46 -15.49 3.30
CA LEU A 585 37.38 -15.02 4.16
C LEU A 585 37.92 -14.09 5.25
N ILE A 586 39.01 -14.47 5.93
CA ILE A 586 39.66 -13.61 6.93
C ILE A 586 40.09 -12.28 6.30
N GLY A 587 40.71 -12.30 5.12
CA GLY A 587 41.08 -11.08 4.40
C GLY A 587 39.87 -10.19 4.11
N CYS A 588 38.78 -10.80 3.66
CA CYS A 588 37.53 -10.09 3.40
C CYS A 588 36.95 -9.46 4.67
N LEU A 589 36.94 -10.18 5.80
CA LEU A 589 36.51 -9.67 7.10
C LEU A 589 37.42 -8.53 7.58
N LYS A 590 38.74 -8.66 7.45
CA LYS A 590 39.72 -7.61 7.82
C LYS A 590 39.42 -6.27 7.17
N ASP A 591 38.96 -6.28 5.92
CA ASP A 591 38.75 -5.07 5.13
C ASP A 591 37.31 -4.53 5.17
N HIS A 592 36.29 -5.39 5.35
CA HIS A 592 34.89 -4.96 5.32
C HIS A 592 34.25 -4.84 6.71
N ALA A 593 34.70 -5.61 7.69
CA ALA A 593 34.04 -5.70 8.99
C ALA A 593 34.54 -4.65 9.98
N ASN A 594 33.67 -4.26 10.90
CA ASN A 594 33.96 -3.52 12.12
C ASN A 594 32.92 -3.88 13.19
N LEU A 595 33.12 -3.41 14.43
CA LEU A 595 32.23 -3.75 15.54
C LEU A 595 30.80 -3.18 15.38
N ASP A 596 30.61 -2.14 14.56
CA ASP A 596 29.30 -1.55 14.30
C ASP A 596 28.47 -2.40 13.33
N ASN A 597 29.11 -2.91 12.28
CA ASN A 597 28.44 -3.64 11.20
C ASN A 597 28.49 -5.17 11.38
N PHE A 598 29.38 -5.65 12.24
CA PHE A 598 29.54 -7.05 12.63
C PHE A 598 29.88 -7.14 14.13
N PRO A 599 28.87 -7.10 15.03
CA PRO A 599 29.10 -7.00 16.47
C PRO A 599 29.90 -8.17 17.07
N ARG A 600 29.70 -9.40 16.56
CA ARG A 600 30.42 -10.62 17.01
C ARG A 600 31.82 -10.77 16.41
N LEU A 601 32.36 -9.73 15.77
CA LEU A 601 33.64 -9.77 15.08
C LEU A 601 34.78 -10.20 16.00
N ARG A 602 34.82 -9.69 17.23
CA ARG A 602 35.89 -10.00 18.19
C ARG A 602 35.86 -11.47 18.60
N GLU A 603 34.71 -11.96 19.00
CA GLU A 603 34.50 -13.34 19.46
C GLU A 603 34.82 -14.33 18.33
N ILE A 604 34.28 -14.09 17.13
CA ILE A 604 34.45 -14.97 15.98
C ILE A 604 35.90 -15.03 15.52
N LEU A 605 36.60 -13.89 15.43
CA LEU A 605 38.02 -13.90 15.06
C LEU A 605 38.86 -14.64 16.12
N SER A 606 38.52 -14.51 17.41
CA SER A 606 39.22 -15.24 18.47
C SER A 606 39.06 -16.76 18.31
N LEU A 607 37.84 -17.21 18.04
CA LEU A 607 37.52 -18.62 17.80
C LEU A 607 38.19 -19.18 16.54
N LEU A 608 38.41 -18.33 15.51
CA LEU A 608 39.07 -18.74 14.26
C LEU A 608 40.60 -18.82 14.38
N PHE A 609 41.22 -18.00 15.23
CA PHE A 609 42.68 -17.92 15.36
C PHE A 609 43.27 -18.67 16.55
N PHE A 610 42.45 -19.07 17.54
CA PHE A 610 42.95 -19.69 18.77
C PHE A 610 42.11 -20.88 19.20
N ALA A 611 42.73 -22.05 19.40
CA ALA A 611 42.15 -23.30 19.83
C ALA A 611 42.21 -23.48 21.37
N PRO A 612 41.26 -24.22 21.94
CA PRO A 612 41.35 -24.65 23.34
C PRO A 612 42.56 -25.57 23.54
N PRO A 613 43.14 -25.63 24.75
CA PRO A 613 44.22 -26.56 25.06
C PRO A 613 43.77 -28.03 24.92
N ASP A 614 44.69 -28.92 24.49
CA ASP A 614 44.41 -30.34 24.22
C ASP A 614 43.81 -31.11 25.42
N ASP A 615 44.09 -30.65 26.65
CA ASP A 615 43.60 -31.24 27.91
C ASP A 615 42.29 -30.60 28.44
N ALA A 616 41.65 -29.71 27.68
CA ALA A 616 40.43 -29.04 28.11
C ALA A 616 39.25 -30.03 28.17
N VAL A 617 38.73 -30.28 29.38
CA VAL A 617 37.46 -31.00 29.57
C VAL A 617 36.35 -30.17 28.92
N GLU A 618 35.53 -30.79 28.05
CA GLU A 618 34.33 -30.16 27.49
C GLU A 618 33.44 -29.64 28.63
N THR A 619 33.55 -28.34 28.94
CA THR A 619 32.66 -27.67 29.89
C THR A 619 31.45 -27.14 29.13
N ASP A 620 30.24 -27.53 29.56
CA ASP A 620 28.93 -27.16 28.97
C ASP A 620 28.63 -25.63 28.97
N SER A 621 29.56 -24.77 29.38
CA SER A 621 29.37 -23.32 29.47
C SER A 621 30.30 -22.56 28.50
N PRO A 622 29.77 -21.99 27.40
CA PRO A 622 30.54 -21.23 26.40
C PRO A 622 31.33 -20.04 26.97
N GLU A 623 30.88 -19.50 28.10
CA GLU A 623 31.46 -18.30 28.75
C GLU A 623 32.83 -18.57 29.40
N HIS A 624 33.23 -19.83 29.59
CA HIS A 624 34.47 -20.22 30.27
C HIS A 624 35.49 -20.88 29.34
N GLN A 625 35.27 -20.85 28.02
CA GLN A 625 36.22 -21.41 27.06
C GLN A 625 37.47 -20.54 26.98
N ILE A 626 38.62 -21.09 27.38
CA ILE A 626 39.92 -20.42 27.28
C ILE A 626 40.61 -20.93 26.00
N LEU A 627 40.99 -20.00 25.13
CA LEU A 627 41.69 -20.27 23.87
C LEU A 627 43.15 -19.85 24.03
N THR A 628 44.07 -20.82 24.04
CA THR A 628 45.50 -20.56 24.33
C THR A 628 46.44 -20.97 23.20
N ILE A 629 45.99 -21.82 22.27
CA ILE A 629 46.84 -22.38 21.21
C ILE A 629 46.55 -21.64 19.90
N ALA A 630 47.56 -21.08 19.24
CA ALA A 630 47.35 -20.47 17.91
C ALA A 630 46.96 -21.56 16.88
N ALA A 631 45.95 -21.28 16.07
CA ALA A 631 45.41 -22.21 15.07
C ALA A 631 45.06 -21.47 13.77
N SER A 632 44.99 -22.21 12.65
CA SER A 632 44.62 -21.63 11.36
C SER A 632 43.10 -21.53 11.18
N PRO A 633 42.59 -20.57 10.40
CA PRO A 633 41.16 -20.48 10.09
C PRO A 633 40.60 -21.75 9.44
N ALA A 634 41.40 -22.43 8.60
CA ALA A 634 41.00 -23.67 7.93
C ALA A 634 40.70 -24.81 8.92
N GLU A 635 41.52 -24.96 9.97
CA GLU A 635 41.30 -25.96 11.03
C GLU A 635 40.10 -25.61 11.92
N ARG A 636 39.79 -24.31 12.04
CA ARG A 636 38.87 -23.80 13.06
C ARG A 636 37.49 -23.43 12.56
N TYR A 637 37.32 -23.18 11.27
CA TYR A 637 36.02 -22.80 10.71
C TYR A 637 34.92 -23.82 11.03
N TYR A 638 35.21 -25.11 10.89
CA TYR A 638 34.26 -26.20 11.20
C TYR A 638 34.09 -26.46 12.71
N SER A 639 34.88 -25.81 13.57
CA SER A 639 34.67 -25.81 15.03
C SER A 639 33.76 -24.66 15.49
N LEU A 640 33.48 -23.67 14.62
CA LEU A 640 32.56 -22.59 14.96
C LEU A 640 31.14 -23.13 15.16
N SER A 641 30.43 -22.51 16.11
CA SER A 641 29.00 -22.75 16.29
C SER A 641 28.22 -22.43 15.00
N PRO A 642 27.09 -23.10 14.73
CA PRO A 642 26.25 -22.78 13.57
C PRO A 642 25.81 -21.30 13.56
N GLU A 643 25.63 -20.70 14.74
CA GLU A 643 25.25 -19.29 14.91
C GLU A 643 26.34 -18.35 14.41
N ASP A 644 27.60 -18.64 14.75
CA ASP A 644 28.76 -17.86 14.31
C ASP A 644 28.92 -17.93 12.79
N ARG A 645 28.74 -19.11 12.20
CA ARG A 645 28.78 -19.27 10.75
C ARG A 645 27.63 -18.53 10.06
N ILE A 646 26.43 -18.57 10.64
CA ILE A 646 25.30 -17.76 10.15
C ILE A 646 25.60 -16.28 10.27
N ALA A 647 26.25 -15.83 11.35
CA ALA A 647 26.61 -14.43 11.54
C ALA A 647 27.63 -13.96 10.48
N ILE A 648 28.66 -14.77 10.20
CA ILE A 648 29.61 -14.53 9.09
C ILE A 648 28.85 -14.47 7.76
N LEU A 649 28.04 -15.48 7.46
CA LEU A 649 27.31 -15.56 6.19
C LEU A 649 26.35 -14.37 6.02
N SER A 650 25.63 -14.01 7.08
CA SER A 650 24.73 -12.86 7.11
C SER A 650 25.47 -11.57 6.85
N PHE A 651 26.64 -11.39 7.47
CA PHE A 651 27.51 -10.24 7.20
C PHE A 651 27.91 -10.18 5.72
N LEU A 652 28.41 -11.27 5.15
CA LEU A 652 28.82 -11.32 3.74
C LEU A 652 27.65 -11.02 2.79
N CYS A 653 26.47 -11.61 3.01
CA CYS A 653 25.27 -11.31 2.23
C CYS A 653 24.87 -9.83 2.34
N ASN A 654 24.92 -9.24 3.53
CA ASN A 654 24.63 -7.81 3.73
C ASN A 654 25.58 -6.91 2.92
N GLN A 655 26.86 -7.25 2.83
CA GLN A 655 27.83 -6.50 2.04
C GLN A 655 27.61 -6.71 0.53
N ALA A 656 27.32 -7.94 0.11
CA ALA A 656 27.14 -8.33 -1.30
C ALA A 656 25.97 -7.61 -1.99
N VAL A 657 24.95 -7.19 -1.24
CA VAL A 657 23.83 -6.37 -1.75
C VAL A 657 24.31 -5.09 -2.43
N SER A 658 25.40 -4.49 -1.94
CA SER A 658 25.94 -3.23 -2.48
C SER A 658 26.76 -3.42 -3.76
N SER A 659 27.04 -4.66 -4.16
CA SER A 659 27.83 -4.99 -5.34
C SER A 659 27.17 -4.49 -6.63
N LYS A 660 27.99 -4.26 -7.65
CA LYS A 660 27.51 -3.79 -8.95
C LYS A 660 26.63 -4.84 -9.64
N THR A 661 26.97 -6.13 -9.53
CA THR A 661 26.23 -7.21 -10.18
C THR A 661 24.85 -7.41 -9.57
N VAL A 662 24.74 -7.39 -8.23
CA VAL A 662 23.44 -7.52 -7.54
C VAL A 662 22.56 -6.31 -7.84
N ARG A 663 23.10 -5.08 -7.80
CA ARG A 663 22.35 -3.87 -8.14
C ARG A 663 21.83 -3.87 -9.58
N ALA A 664 22.65 -4.28 -10.54
CA ALA A 664 22.22 -4.39 -11.94
C ALA A 664 21.09 -5.41 -12.11
N HIS A 665 21.18 -6.56 -11.43
CA HIS A 665 20.12 -7.57 -11.45
C HIS A 665 18.81 -7.07 -10.83
N MET A 666 18.88 -6.29 -9.74
CA MET A 666 17.70 -5.66 -9.13
C MET A 666 17.01 -4.69 -10.10
N GLU A 667 17.78 -3.86 -10.81
CA GLU A 667 17.26 -2.94 -11.82
C GLU A 667 16.54 -3.71 -12.95
N THR A 668 17.16 -4.77 -13.48
CA THR A 668 16.52 -5.65 -14.47
C THR A 668 15.23 -6.28 -13.94
N CYS A 669 15.19 -6.68 -12.66
CA CYS A 669 13.96 -7.20 -12.04
C CYS A 669 12.87 -6.12 -11.95
N GLU A 670 13.20 -4.88 -11.64
CA GLU A 670 12.24 -3.76 -11.61
C GLU A 670 11.68 -3.41 -12.99
N GLU A 671 12.54 -3.44 -14.02
CA GLU A 671 12.14 -3.28 -15.42
C GLU A 671 11.18 -4.40 -15.84
N ALA A 672 11.53 -5.66 -15.58
CA ALA A 672 10.67 -6.82 -15.86
C ALA A 672 9.33 -6.73 -15.12
N LEU A 673 9.32 -6.31 -13.85
CA LEU A 673 8.07 -6.11 -13.09
C LEU A 673 7.16 -5.05 -13.72
N THR A 674 7.74 -4.01 -14.31
CA THR A 674 6.98 -2.96 -15.01
C THR A 674 6.39 -3.49 -16.31
N GLU A 675 7.17 -4.27 -17.06
CA GLU A 675 6.69 -4.94 -18.26
C GLU A 675 5.56 -5.93 -17.94
N TYR A 676 5.75 -6.85 -17.00
CA TYR A 676 4.73 -7.82 -16.60
C TYR A 676 3.43 -7.16 -16.10
N ARG A 677 3.50 -5.98 -15.45
CA ARG A 677 2.28 -5.21 -15.09
C ARG A 677 1.53 -4.76 -16.33
N LYS A 678 2.23 -4.25 -17.35
CA LYS A 678 1.64 -3.83 -18.63
C LYS A 678 1.04 -5.02 -19.36
N THR A 679 1.81 -6.10 -19.54
CA THR A 679 1.36 -7.31 -20.23
C THR A 679 0.16 -7.95 -19.52
N ARG A 680 0.14 -7.94 -18.19
CA ARG A 680 -1.00 -8.41 -17.38
C ARG A 680 -2.26 -7.56 -17.62
N ILE A 681 -2.13 -6.23 -17.72
CA ILE A 681 -3.27 -5.34 -18.00
C ILE A 681 -3.80 -5.62 -19.41
N ASP A 682 -2.90 -5.74 -20.40
CA ASP A 682 -3.27 -5.99 -21.80
C ASP A 682 -3.98 -7.33 -21.98
N ILE A 683 -3.47 -8.40 -21.35
CA ILE A 683 -4.12 -9.72 -21.37
C ILE A 683 -5.48 -9.70 -20.68
N ASN A 684 -5.60 -9.03 -19.53
CA ASN A 684 -6.90 -8.91 -18.86
C ASN A 684 -7.91 -8.10 -19.69
N ARG A 685 -7.45 -7.09 -20.44
CA ARG A 685 -8.28 -6.35 -21.39
C ARG A 685 -8.76 -7.23 -22.54
N LEU A 686 -7.85 -7.99 -23.17
CA LEU A 686 -8.18 -8.95 -24.23
C LEU A 686 -9.14 -10.04 -23.74
N LYS A 687 -8.86 -10.62 -22.56
CA LYS A 687 -9.73 -11.61 -21.92
C LYS A 687 -11.14 -11.07 -21.72
N LYS A 688 -11.26 -9.83 -21.24
CA LYS A 688 -12.56 -9.17 -21.06
C LYS A 688 -13.28 -8.93 -22.40
N GLN A 689 -12.55 -8.60 -23.47
CA GLN A 689 -13.12 -8.44 -24.82
C GLN A 689 -13.67 -9.77 -25.34
N TYR A 690 -12.90 -10.86 -25.28
CA TYR A 690 -13.38 -12.18 -25.71
C TYR A 690 -14.57 -12.67 -24.88
N LEU A 691 -14.58 -12.45 -23.56
CA LEU A 691 -15.74 -12.78 -22.73
C LEU A 691 -16.99 -11.95 -23.09
N GLN A 692 -16.82 -10.69 -23.50
CA GLN A 692 -17.93 -9.87 -24.00
C GLN A 692 -18.43 -10.37 -25.35
N GLU A 693 -17.53 -10.72 -26.28
CA GLU A 693 -17.88 -11.30 -27.58
C GLU A 693 -18.62 -12.65 -27.43
N MET A 694 -18.15 -13.51 -26.52
CA MET A 694 -18.85 -14.76 -26.15
C MET A 694 -20.25 -14.49 -25.60
N SER A 695 -20.39 -13.50 -24.72
CA SER A 695 -21.70 -13.12 -24.18
C SER A 695 -22.65 -12.58 -25.26
N VAL A 696 -22.14 -11.84 -26.24
CA VAL A 696 -22.95 -11.34 -27.37
C VAL A 696 -23.41 -12.50 -28.25
N LEU A 697 -22.52 -13.42 -28.61
CA LEU A 697 -22.85 -14.61 -29.40
C LEU A 697 -23.86 -15.53 -28.68
N ALA A 698 -23.78 -15.63 -27.36
CA ALA A 698 -24.73 -16.39 -26.55
C ALA A 698 -26.14 -15.75 -26.58
N VAL A 699 -26.21 -14.42 -26.43
CA VAL A 699 -27.49 -13.67 -26.52
C VAL A 699 -28.07 -13.74 -27.94
N GLU A 700 -27.24 -13.65 -28.98
CA GLU A 700 -27.69 -13.80 -30.37
C GLU A 700 -28.21 -15.22 -30.67
N ALA A 701 -27.62 -16.25 -30.07
CA ALA A 701 -28.10 -17.62 -30.18
C ALA A 701 -29.48 -17.79 -29.49
N GLU A 702 -29.69 -17.19 -28.32
CA GLU A 702 -30.96 -17.21 -27.58
C GLU A 702 -32.08 -16.40 -28.27
N LEU A 703 -31.74 -15.29 -28.92
CA LEU A 703 -32.72 -14.42 -29.60
C LEU A 703 -33.23 -14.97 -30.93
N THR A 704 -32.68 -16.08 -31.45
CA THR A 704 -33.26 -16.78 -32.61
C THR A 704 -34.51 -17.58 -32.19
N PRO A 705 -35.74 -17.12 -32.50
CA PRO A 705 -36.94 -17.78 -31.98
C PRO A 705 -37.16 -19.09 -32.71
N ASN A 706 -37.27 -20.19 -31.95
CA ASN A 706 -38.10 -21.32 -32.34
C ASN A 706 -39.52 -20.80 -32.62
N GLY A 707 -40.07 -21.10 -33.79
CA GLY A 707 -41.49 -20.95 -34.05
C GLY A 707 -42.10 -22.29 -34.47
N PRO A 708 -43.41 -22.49 -34.30
CA PRO A 708 -44.14 -22.51 -33.04
C PRO A 708 -44.62 -23.94 -32.68
N ASN A 709 -44.87 -24.18 -31.39
CA ASN A 709 -45.68 -25.26 -30.79
C ASN A 709 -45.84 -26.59 -31.56
N ALA A 710 -45.22 -27.65 -31.04
CA ALA A 710 -45.87 -28.94 -30.91
C ALA A 710 -45.57 -29.51 -29.52
N ALA A 711 -46.63 -29.76 -28.77
CA ALA A 711 -46.60 -30.29 -27.41
C ALA A 711 -46.28 -31.80 -27.41
N ASN A 712 -45.69 -32.23 -26.29
CA ASN A 712 -45.66 -33.56 -25.69
C ASN A 712 -45.04 -34.74 -26.46
N GLY A 713 -44.10 -35.41 -25.78
CA GLY A 713 -43.67 -36.77 -26.12
C GLY A 713 -42.39 -37.19 -25.41
N THR A 714 -42.56 -37.83 -24.25
CA THR A 714 -41.60 -38.63 -23.48
C THR A 714 -40.75 -39.62 -24.30
N GLY A 715 -39.51 -39.88 -23.87
CA GLY A 715 -38.86 -41.19 -24.08
C GLY A 715 -37.40 -41.20 -24.56
N GLU A 716 -36.50 -41.60 -23.66
CA GLU A 716 -35.31 -42.47 -23.83
C GLU A 716 -34.27 -42.30 -24.98
N ASN A 717 -33.03 -42.08 -24.54
CA ASN A 717 -31.73 -42.69 -24.92
C ASN A 717 -31.43 -43.25 -26.33
N THR A 718 -30.17 -42.97 -26.73
CA THR A 718 -29.23 -43.72 -27.62
C THR A 718 -29.15 -43.34 -29.12
N PRO A 719 -28.01 -43.58 -29.82
CA PRO A 719 -27.04 -42.55 -30.18
C PRO A 719 -26.93 -42.31 -31.71
N MET A 720 -26.16 -41.27 -32.04
CA MET A 720 -25.71 -40.90 -33.39
C MET A 720 -25.11 -42.11 -34.13
N ASN A 721 -25.63 -42.44 -35.31
CA ASN A 721 -24.93 -43.23 -36.30
C ASN A 721 -24.94 -42.50 -37.66
N GLU A 722 -23.84 -42.69 -38.37
CA GLU A 722 -23.37 -41.95 -39.53
C GLU A 722 -24.17 -42.18 -40.83
N ALA A 723 -23.90 -41.27 -41.77
CA ALA A 723 -23.60 -41.54 -43.18
C ALA A 723 -24.69 -41.30 -44.24
N SER A 724 -24.20 -40.55 -45.24
CA SER A 724 -24.51 -40.62 -46.67
C SER A 724 -25.82 -40.04 -47.17
N GLU A 725 -25.73 -39.10 -48.11
CA GLU A 725 -26.34 -39.30 -49.43
C GLU A 725 -25.79 -38.28 -50.44
N LEU A 726 -24.97 -38.80 -51.36
CA LEU A 726 -24.66 -38.19 -52.66
C LEU A 726 -25.50 -38.92 -53.73
N SER A 727 -26.02 -38.13 -54.66
CA SER A 727 -26.41 -38.42 -56.06
C SER A 727 -27.42 -39.53 -56.37
N ASP A 728 -28.49 -39.20 -57.11
CA ASP A 728 -28.62 -39.73 -58.48
C ASP A 728 -29.62 -38.90 -59.34
N THR A 729 -29.63 -39.25 -60.63
CA THR A 729 -29.77 -38.47 -61.84
C THR A 729 -31.15 -38.50 -62.50
N SER A 730 -31.30 -37.65 -63.52
CA SER A 730 -32.44 -37.44 -64.41
C SER A 730 -32.54 -38.45 -65.55
N VAL A 731 -33.74 -38.93 -65.91
CA VAL A 731 -34.14 -39.27 -67.30
C VAL A 731 -35.66 -39.07 -67.53
N ALA A 732 -36.00 -38.59 -68.73
CA ALA A 732 -37.30 -38.25 -69.34
C ALA A 732 -38.21 -39.49 -69.64
N ASP A 733 -39.44 -39.46 -70.17
CA ASP A 733 -40.12 -38.56 -71.12
C ASP A 733 -41.67 -38.79 -71.15
N ASN A 734 -42.39 -37.95 -71.91
CA ASN A 734 -43.85 -37.72 -72.09
C ASN A 734 -44.81 -38.94 -72.24
N VAL A 735 -46.15 -38.87 -71.96
CA VAL A 735 -47.23 -38.34 -72.84
C VAL A 735 -48.65 -38.48 -72.19
N LEU A 736 -49.50 -37.43 -72.34
CA LEU A 736 -51.00 -37.32 -72.32
C LEU A 736 -51.86 -37.43 -71.02
N THR A 737 -52.35 -36.29 -70.49
CA THR A 737 -53.69 -35.70 -70.78
C THR A 737 -54.11 -34.58 -69.81
N ALA A 738 -54.86 -33.63 -70.40
CA ALA A 738 -55.37 -32.34 -69.96
C ALA A 738 -56.11 -32.19 -68.59
N LYS A 739 -56.00 -30.95 -68.07
CA LYS A 739 -56.96 -30.17 -67.23
C LYS A 739 -57.04 -30.44 -65.71
N LYS A 740 -56.28 -29.64 -64.94
CA LYS A 740 -56.84 -28.65 -63.98
C LYS A 740 -55.76 -27.66 -63.52
N LYS A 741 -56.00 -26.38 -63.83
CA LYS A 741 -55.19 -25.19 -63.49
C LYS A 741 -55.24 -24.88 -61.98
N GLY A 742 -54.09 -24.45 -61.45
CA GLY A 742 -53.99 -23.30 -60.54
C GLY A 742 -54.33 -23.52 -59.07
N LYS A 743 -53.40 -24.11 -58.29
CA LYS A 743 -53.22 -23.83 -56.84
C LYS A 743 -52.03 -24.52 -56.16
N LYS A 744 -51.32 -25.46 -56.81
CA LYS A 744 -50.24 -26.26 -56.19
C LYS A 744 -48.79 -25.76 -56.39
N GLN A 745 -48.57 -24.76 -57.26
CA GLN A 745 -47.20 -24.32 -57.60
C GLN A 745 -46.63 -23.31 -56.59
N ASP A 746 -47.47 -22.45 -55.99
CA ASP A 746 -47.05 -21.51 -54.93
C ASP A 746 -46.74 -22.19 -53.59
N THR A 747 -47.33 -23.36 -53.30
CA THR A 747 -47.09 -24.10 -52.04
C THR A 747 -45.74 -24.84 -52.05
N ARG A 748 -45.20 -25.18 -53.22
CA ARG A 748 -43.93 -25.94 -53.35
C ARG A 748 -42.71 -25.01 -53.31
N THR A 749 -42.81 -23.81 -53.88
CA THR A 749 -41.79 -22.73 -53.79
C THR A 749 -41.71 -22.11 -52.40
N THR A 750 -42.83 -21.98 -51.68
CA THR A 750 -42.87 -21.51 -50.29
C THR A 750 -42.25 -22.51 -49.32
N ASN A 751 -42.52 -23.82 -49.48
CA ASN A 751 -41.88 -24.88 -48.68
C ASN A 751 -40.37 -25.03 -48.98
N ALA A 752 -39.93 -24.81 -50.22
CA ALA A 752 -38.51 -24.80 -50.58
C ALA A 752 -37.78 -23.59 -49.96
N LYS A 753 -38.38 -22.41 -49.97
CA LYS A 753 -37.88 -21.22 -49.27
C LYS A 753 -37.81 -21.44 -47.75
N ALA A 754 -38.81 -22.09 -47.16
CA ALA A 754 -38.82 -22.42 -45.74
C ALA A 754 -37.71 -23.43 -45.34
N ARG A 755 -37.47 -24.48 -46.14
CA ARG A 755 -36.35 -25.42 -45.91
C ARG A 755 -34.98 -24.75 -46.08
N ASN A 756 -34.83 -23.86 -47.07
CA ASN A 756 -33.58 -23.11 -47.26
C ASN A 756 -33.33 -22.11 -46.11
N ALA A 757 -34.38 -21.44 -45.61
CA ALA A 757 -34.29 -20.56 -44.45
C ALA A 757 -33.97 -21.34 -43.15
N ALA A 758 -34.55 -22.52 -42.97
CA ALA A 758 -34.25 -23.39 -41.82
C ALA A 758 -32.79 -23.90 -41.88
N ARG A 759 -32.30 -24.31 -43.06
CA ARG A 759 -30.88 -24.69 -43.26
C ARG A 759 -29.93 -23.51 -43.01
N ALA A 760 -30.28 -22.30 -43.44
CA ALA A 760 -29.49 -21.10 -43.19
C ALA A 760 -29.43 -20.74 -41.69
N LYS A 761 -30.56 -20.84 -40.97
CA LYS A 761 -30.59 -20.64 -39.51
C LYS A 761 -29.75 -21.66 -38.76
N LEU A 762 -29.84 -22.95 -39.14
CA LEU A 762 -29.05 -24.01 -38.51
C LEU A 762 -27.55 -23.86 -38.80
N ALA A 763 -27.18 -23.39 -39.99
CA ALA A 763 -25.80 -23.05 -40.34
C ALA A 763 -25.29 -21.84 -39.52
N GLN A 764 -26.10 -20.80 -39.32
CA GLN A 764 -25.77 -19.66 -38.46
C GLN A 764 -25.59 -20.07 -36.99
N GLN A 765 -26.48 -20.90 -36.45
CA GLN A 765 -26.35 -21.42 -35.08
C GLN A 765 -25.07 -22.27 -34.93
N LYS A 766 -24.76 -23.13 -35.91
CA LYS A 766 -23.52 -23.91 -35.91
C LYS A 766 -22.27 -23.02 -35.99
N HIS A 767 -22.31 -21.96 -36.78
CA HIS A 767 -21.23 -20.97 -36.88
C HIS A 767 -21.04 -20.20 -35.56
N ALA A 768 -22.12 -19.72 -34.94
CA ALA A 768 -22.07 -19.03 -33.65
C ALA A 768 -21.50 -19.92 -32.53
N LEU A 769 -21.90 -21.20 -32.49
CA LEU A 769 -21.35 -22.17 -31.55
C LEU A 769 -19.85 -22.45 -31.79
N ALA A 770 -19.43 -22.53 -33.06
CA ALA A 770 -18.02 -22.72 -33.41
C ALA A 770 -17.16 -21.51 -33.01
N GLU A 771 -17.63 -20.28 -33.25
CA GLU A 771 -16.96 -19.06 -32.81
C GLU A 771 -16.92 -18.94 -31.29
N HIS A 772 -18.00 -19.32 -30.58
CA HIS A 772 -17.99 -19.36 -29.12
C HIS A 772 -16.93 -20.34 -28.58
N ARG A 773 -16.79 -21.53 -29.18
CA ARG A 773 -15.73 -22.50 -28.81
C ARG A 773 -14.33 -21.95 -29.09
N ARG A 774 -14.14 -21.30 -30.24
CA ARG A 774 -12.87 -20.67 -30.60
C ARG A 774 -12.48 -19.58 -29.60
N LEU A 775 -13.42 -18.71 -29.22
CA LEU A 775 -13.18 -17.67 -28.22
C LEU A 775 -12.88 -18.25 -26.83
N ASP A 776 -13.55 -19.33 -26.45
CA ASP A 776 -13.29 -20.05 -25.19
C ASP A 776 -11.86 -20.65 -25.13
N GLU A 777 -11.38 -21.20 -26.25
CA GLU A 777 -9.99 -21.65 -26.40
C GLU A 777 -8.99 -20.49 -26.29
N GLU A 778 -9.29 -19.34 -26.89
CA GLU A 778 -8.44 -18.13 -26.76
C GLU A 778 -8.44 -17.58 -25.34
N VAL A 779 -9.59 -17.56 -24.65
CA VAL A 779 -9.66 -17.20 -23.22
C VAL A 779 -8.81 -18.16 -22.39
N SER A 780 -8.90 -19.46 -22.64
CA SER A 780 -8.09 -20.48 -21.97
C SER A 780 -6.58 -20.29 -22.21
N LYS A 781 -6.17 -19.90 -23.42
CA LYS A 781 -4.77 -19.55 -23.73
C LYS A 781 -4.32 -18.31 -22.95
N LEU A 782 -5.16 -17.27 -22.89
CA LEU A 782 -4.89 -16.06 -22.12
C LEU A 782 -4.80 -16.34 -20.62
N GLU A 783 -5.60 -17.26 -20.08
CA GLU A 783 -5.51 -17.69 -18.69
C GLU A 783 -4.19 -18.38 -18.37
N ARG A 784 -3.75 -19.34 -19.20
CA ARG A 784 -2.42 -19.97 -19.05
C ARG A 784 -1.28 -18.95 -19.13
N ARG A 785 -1.40 -17.98 -20.03
CA ARG A 785 -0.41 -16.90 -20.15
C ARG A 785 -0.41 -15.99 -18.93
N LEU A 786 -1.59 -15.71 -18.36
CA LEU A 786 -1.73 -14.94 -17.13
C LEU A 786 -1.08 -15.66 -15.95
N GLU A 787 -1.32 -16.97 -15.80
CA GLU A 787 -0.66 -17.78 -14.77
C GLU A 787 0.86 -17.76 -14.91
N ASN A 788 1.39 -17.87 -16.13
CA ASN A 788 2.83 -17.78 -16.37
C ASN A 788 3.38 -16.41 -15.96
N ILE A 789 2.73 -15.33 -16.40
CA ILE A 789 3.10 -13.96 -16.00
C ILE A 789 3.07 -13.81 -14.48
N GLU A 790 2.12 -14.43 -13.78
CA GLU A 790 2.05 -14.35 -12.32
C GLU A 790 3.17 -15.12 -11.61
N ARG A 791 3.61 -16.25 -12.15
CA ARG A 791 4.79 -16.99 -11.67
C ARG A 791 6.06 -16.15 -11.85
N GLU A 792 6.29 -15.64 -13.05
CA GLU A 792 7.43 -14.77 -13.35
C GLU A 792 7.39 -13.48 -12.51
N PHE A 793 6.20 -12.88 -12.37
CA PHE A 793 6.02 -11.69 -11.54
C PHE A 793 6.37 -11.98 -10.08
N ARG A 794 5.96 -13.12 -9.52
CA ARG A 794 6.33 -13.53 -8.16
C ARG A 794 7.85 -13.67 -8.02
N GLN A 795 8.50 -14.32 -8.99
CA GLN A 795 9.94 -14.52 -9.04
C GLN A 795 10.69 -13.17 -9.01
N HIS A 796 10.35 -12.24 -9.90
CA HIS A 796 11.00 -10.92 -9.94
C HIS A 796 10.66 -10.03 -8.75
N VAL A 797 9.47 -10.17 -8.15
CA VAL A 797 9.18 -9.51 -6.87
C VAL A 797 10.17 -9.98 -5.81
N GLY A 798 10.49 -11.28 -5.77
CA GLY A 798 11.49 -11.84 -4.86
C GLY A 798 12.89 -11.26 -5.03
N GLY A 799 13.29 -10.92 -6.26
CA GLY A 799 14.59 -10.29 -6.57
C GLY A 799 14.72 -8.82 -6.17
N VAL A 800 13.62 -8.15 -5.84
CA VAL A 800 13.60 -6.75 -5.37
C VAL A 800 13.20 -6.65 -3.90
N ARG A 801 12.12 -7.35 -3.52
CA ARG A 801 11.57 -7.35 -2.17
C ARG A 801 10.69 -8.57 -1.89
N ALA A 802 11.11 -9.41 -0.95
CA ALA A 802 10.26 -10.48 -0.41
C ALA A 802 9.01 -9.89 0.29
N LYS A 803 7.84 -10.49 0.01
CA LYS A 803 6.55 -10.10 0.61
C LYS A 803 5.82 -11.33 1.16
N PRO A 804 5.15 -11.21 2.33
CA PRO A 804 4.30 -12.28 2.83
C PRO A 804 3.10 -12.48 1.90
N LEU A 805 2.57 -13.70 1.86
CA LEU A 805 1.32 -14.04 1.16
C LEU A 805 0.12 -13.27 1.72
N GLY A 806 0.12 -13.03 3.03
CA GLY A 806 -0.94 -12.33 3.73
C GLY A 806 -0.70 -12.29 5.24
N LYS A 807 -1.73 -11.85 5.97
CA LYS A 807 -1.76 -11.83 7.43
C LYS A 807 -3.01 -12.53 7.93
N ASP A 808 -2.97 -13.13 9.11
CA ASP A 808 -4.15 -13.67 9.79
C ASP A 808 -4.89 -12.60 10.63
N ARG A 809 -5.91 -13.00 11.38
CA ARG A 809 -6.68 -12.08 12.25
C ARG A 809 -5.82 -11.37 13.32
N PHE A 810 -4.76 -12.02 13.80
CA PHE A 810 -3.81 -11.52 14.81
C PHE A 810 -2.53 -10.92 14.20
N TYR A 811 -2.55 -10.59 12.91
CA TYR A 811 -1.43 -9.99 12.19
C TYR A 811 -0.18 -10.86 12.08
N ASN A 812 -0.26 -12.17 12.35
CA ASN A 812 0.82 -13.09 12.02
C ASN A 812 1.02 -13.10 10.51
N ARG A 813 2.27 -12.98 10.07
CA ARG A 813 2.63 -12.90 8.64
C ARG A 813 2.86 -14.30 8.11
N ILE A 814 2.18 -14.62 7.00
CA ILE A 814 2.33 -15.91 6.34
C ILE A 814 3.28 -15.77 5.16
N TRP A 815 4.34 -16.58 5.16
CA TRP A 815 5.40 -16.53 4.16
C TRP A 815 5.50 -17.85 3.42
N TRP A 816 5.64 -17.75 2.10
CA TRP A 816 5.98 -18.86 1.22
C TRP A 816 7.09 -18.41 0.30
N PHE A 817 8.27 -19.01 0.45
CA PHE A 817 9.47 -18.54 -0.24
C PHE A 817 9.72 -19.23 -1.57
N ASP A 818 9.10 -20.39 -1.82
CA ASP A 818 9.29 -21.07 -3.10
C ASP A 818 8.68 -20.22 -4.22
N GLY A 819 9.43 -20.04 -5.32
CA GLY A 819 9.03 -19.13 -6.39
C GLY A 819 9.35 -17.65 -6.13
N LEU A 820 10.17 -17.33 -5.13
CA LEU A 820 10.78 -16.00 -4.97
C LEU A 820 12.23 -16.05 -5.48
N GLY A 821 12.60 -15.18 -6.43
CA GLY A 821 13.94 -15.16 -7.02
C GLY A 821 14.19 -16.29 -8.02
N CYS A 822 15.43 -16.74 -8.20
CA CYS A 822 15.80 -17.71 -9.25
C CYS A 822 15.23 -19.13 -9.07
N THR A 823 14.57 -19.44 -7.94
CA THR A 823 13.85 -20.71 -7.79
C THR A 823 12.60 -20.66 -8.65
N ALA A 824 12.53 -21.44 -9.72
CA ALA A 824 11.29 -21.61 -10.46
C ALA A 824 10.19 -22.05 -9.48
N ALA A 825 9.03 -21.40 -9.50
CA ALA A 825 7.86 -21.77 -8.71
C ALA A 825 7.39 -23.17 -9.15
N ASN A 826 8.00 -24.21 -8.59
CA ASN A 826 7.83 -25.62 -8.94
C ASN A 826 7.61 -25.83 -10.44
N ASN A 827 8.66 -25.71 -11.25
CA ASN A 827 8.64 -26.32 -12.57
C ASN A 827 8.63 -27.86 -12.36
N PRO A 828 7.54 -28.56 -12.70
CA PRO A 828 7.47 -30.01 -12.52
C PRO A 828 8.59 -30.74 -13.27
N ALA A 829 9.16 -30.12 -14.32
CA ALA A 829 10.26 -30.66 -15.11
C ALA A 829 11.62 -30.63 -14.38
N LEU A 830 11.82 -29.76 -13.39
CA LEU A 830 13.05 -29.74 -12.58
C LEU A 830 12.90 -30.46 -11.22
N GLY A 831 11.68 -30.74 -10.77
CA GLY A 831 11.42 -31.53 -9.56
C GLY A 831 12.05 -30.97 -8.27
N GLN A 832 12.37 -29.67 -8.22
CA GLN A 832 13.17 -29.05 -7.15
C GLN A 832 12.30 -28.07 -6.34
N TYR A 833 12.33 -28.19 -5.00
CA TYR A 833 11.71 -27.27 -4.05
C TYR A 833 12.80 -26.43 -3.36
N GLY A 834 12.43 -25.28 -2.79
CA GLY A 834 13.36 -24.44 -2.03
C GLY A 834 13.31 -24.74 -0.54
N THR A 835 12.18 -24.39 0.08
CA THR A 835 11.88 -24.62 1.50
C THR A 835 10.92 -25.78 1.72
N GLY A 836 9.98 -26.00 0.80
CA GLY A 836 8.96 -27.05 0.92
C GLY A 836 8.09 -26.92 2.17
N ARG A 837 7.95 -25.71 2.71
CA ARG A 837 7.21 -25.39 3.95
C ARG A 837 6.43 -24.08 3.78
N LEU A 838 5.40 -23.89 4.62
CA LEU A 838 4.73 -22.61 4.80
C LEU A 838 5.12 -22.03 6.15
N PHE A 839 5.68 -20.82 6.18
CA PHE A 839 6.13 -20.20 7.42
C PHE A 839 5.08 -19.22 7.96
N ILE A 840 4.97 -19.18 9.28
CA ILE A 840 4.24 -18.17 10.03
C ILE A 840 5.25 -17.42 10.88
N GLN A 841 5.19 -16.09 10.81
CA GLN A 841 6.00 -15.20 11.62
C GLN A 841 5.07 -14.38 12.51
N GLY A 842 5.47 -14.18 13.77
CA GLY A 842 4.71 -13.34 14.70
C GLY A 842 4.46 -11.91 14.19
N PRO A 843 3.47 -11.21 14.76
CA PRO A 843 3.14 -9.82 14.40
C PRO A 843 4.38 -8.92 14.52
N SER A 844 4.44 -7.87 13.69
CA SER A 844 5.54 -6.90 13.82
C SER A 844 5.31 -6.06 15.07
N GLU A 845 6.34 -5.40 15.58
CA GLU A 845 6.19 -4.42 16.67
C GLU A 845 5.08 -3.40 16.37
N PHE A 846 5.03 -2.91 15.13
CA PHE A 846 3.96 -2.01 14.68
C PHE A 846 2.58 -2.67 14.67
N ASP A 847 2.47 -3.93 14.24
CA ASP A 847 1.20 -4.65 14.24
C ASP A 847 0.74 -4.98 15.69
N LEU A 848 1.68 -5.25 16.60
CA LEU A 848 1.40 -5.39 18.03
C LEU A 848 0.88 -4.10 18.64
N ASP A 849 1.46 -2.94 18.28
CA ASP A 849 0.95 -1.65 18.74
C ASP A 849 -0.49 -1.41 18.26
N ILE A 850 -0.84 -1.84 17.04
CA ILE A 850 -2.23 -1.80 16.56
C ILE A 850 -3.13 -2.70 17.42
N LEU A 851 -2.67 -3.92 17.74
CA LEU A 851 -3.42 -4.85 18.59
C LEU A 851 -3.64 -4.27 20.00
N LYS A 852 -2.61 -3.67 20.61
CA LYS A 852 -2.65 -3.09 21.95
C LYS A 852 -3.53 -1.84 22.07
N ARG A 853 -3.75 -1.11 20.96
CA ARG A 853 -4.62 0.08 20.93
C ARG A 853 -6.11 -0.26 21.00
N ARG A 854 -6.49 -1.54 20.89
CA ARG A 854 -7.87 -1.97 21.08
C ARG A 854 -8.18 -2.08 22.58
N GLU A 855 -9.36 -1.64 22.97
CA GLU A 855 -9.87 -1.74 24.35
C GLU A 855 -10.33 -3.17 24.73
N GLU A 856 -10.27 -4.12 23.79
CA GLU A 856 -10.60 -5.53 24.03
C GLU A 856 -9.40 -6.29 24.62
N ASP A 857 -9.66 -7.31 25.45
CA ASP A 857 -8.63 -8.24 25.93
C ASP A 857 -8.17 -9.17 24.79
N ILE A 858 -7.30 -8.62 23.94
CA ILE A 858 -6.72 -9.31 22.80
C ILE A 858 -5.83 -10.45 23.26
N ASP A 859 -5.12 -10.32 24.37
CA ASP A 859 -4.20 -11.34 24.88
C ASP A 859 -4.95 -12.58 25.34
N ALA A 860 -6.06 -12.42 26.08
CA ALA A 860 -6.94 -13.55 26.42
C ALA A 860 -7.53 -14.23 25.17
N ARG A 861 -7.83 -13.45 24.13
CA ARG A 861 -8.35 -13.99 22.87
C ARG A 861 -7.30 -14.75 22.08
N ARG A 862 -6.06 -14.25 22.02
CA ARG A 862 -4.92 -14.95 21.42
C ARG A 862 -4.68 -16.28 22.16
N LEU A 863 -4.81 -16.27 23.48
CA LEU A 863 -4.71 -17.49 24.28
C LEU A 863 -5.80 -18.53 23.96
N GLU A 864 -7.04 -18.07 23.73
CA GLU A 864 -8.17 -18.94 23.37
C GLU A 864 -8.06 -19.48 21.94
N GLU A 865 -7.75 -18.64 20.96
CA GLU A 865 -7.79 -18.96 19.52
C GLU A 865 -6.45 -19.41 18.92
N GLU A 866 -5.30 -18.99 19.46
CA GLU A 866 -3.97 -19.48 19.01
C GLU A 866 -3.41 -20.58 19.94
N GLY A 867 -3.88 -20.66 21.19
CA GLY A 867 -3.35 -21.57 22.21
C GLY A 867 -2.05 -21.08 22.84
N LYS A 868 -1.76 -21.55 24.07
CA LYS A 868 -0.57 -21.14 24.86
C LYS A 868 0.75 -21.23 24.09
N GLU A 869 0.99 -22.36 23.43
CA GLU A 869 2.23 -22.63 22.70
C GLU A 869 2.21 -22.06 21.27
N GLY A 870 1.03 -21.69 20.78
CA GLY A 870 0.84 -21.13 19.44
C GLY A 870 1.09 -19.63 19.36
N ILE A 871 1.12 -18.89 20.47
CA ILE A 871 1.33 -17.43 20.47
C ILE A 871 2.77 -17.09 20.09
N LEU A 872 2.95 -16.46 18.93
CA LEU A 872 4.26 -16.00 18.44
C LEU A 872 4.51 -14.55 18.84
N ASP A 873 5.73 -14.30 19.32
CA ASP A 873 6.27 -12.96 19.59
C ASP A 873 6.86 -12.31 18.32
N PRO A 874 7.20 -11.00 18.35
CA PRO A 874 7.93 -10.38 17.26
C PRO A 874 9.22 -11.12 16.97
N SER A 875 9.47 -11.43 15.70
CA SER A 875 10.62 -12.20 15.22
C SER A 875 10.57 -13.71 15.50
N ASP A 876 9.55 -14.22 16.19
CA ASP A 876 9.32 -15.67 16.27
C ASP A 876 8.84 -16.22 14.93
N TRP A 877 9.31 -17.44 14.62
CA TRP A 877 8.94 -18.19 13.44
C TRP A 877 8.42 -19.59 13.82
N ALA A 878 7.45 -20.07 13.06
CA ALA A 878 7.03 -21.47 13.03
C ALA A 878 6.70 -21.88 11.59
N ALA A 879 6.55 -23.18 11.33
CA ALA A 879 6.18 -23.66 10.00
C ALA A 879 5.15 -24.79 10.02
N TYR A 880 4.36 -24.84 8.96
CA TYR A 880 3.61 -26.03 8.54
C TYR A 880 4.44 -26.78 7.52
N SER A 881 4.69 -28.06 7.77
CA SER A 881 5.58 -28.90 6.96
C SER A 881 4.84 -30.02 6.22
N THR A 882 3.61 -30.32 6.62
CA THR A 882 2.75 -31.34 5.99
C THR A 882 1.55 -30.70 5.30
N VAL A 883 0.92 -31.44 4.38
CA VAL A 883 -0.25 -30.94 3.65
C VAL A 883 -1.47 -30.91 4.56
N GLU A 884 -1.54 -31.89 5.47
CA GLU A 884 -2.61 -32.06 6.45
C GLU A 884 -2.65 -30.87 7.41
N GLU A 885 -1.51 -30.48 7.98
CA GLU A 885 -1.38 -29.27 8.82
C GLU A 885 -1.83 -28.00 8.07
N LEU A 886 -1.48 -27.90 6.79
CA LEU A 886 -1.85 -26.75 5.96
C LEU A 886 -3.36 -26.72 5.65
N GLU A 887 -3.97 -27.88 5.39
CA GLU A 887 -5.42 -28.02 5.18
C GLU A 887 -6.20 -27.59 6.43
N GLU A 888 -5.76 -28.04 7.62
CA GLU A 888 -6.30 -27.62 8.90
C GLU A 888 -6.18 -26.11 9.10
N TYR A 889 -5.03 -25.53 8.75
CA TYR A 889 -4.80 -24.09 8.89
C TYR A 889 -5.73 -23.28 7.97
N VAL A 890 -5.90 -23.71 6.71
CA VAL A 890 -6.80 -23.06 5.75
C VAL A 890 -8.28 -23.23 6.14
N ALA A 891 -8.62 -24.33 6.81
CA ALA A 891 -9.95 -24.56 7.37
C ALA A 891 -10.24 -23.63 8.56
N TRP A 892 -9.23 -23.31 9.37
CA TRP A 892 -9.34 -22.39 10.51
C TRP A 892 -9.53 -20.90 10.09
N LEU A 893 -9.02 -20.51 8.91
CA LEU A 893 -9.19 -19.14 8.39
C LEU A 893 -10.66 -18.78 8.12
N ASN A 894 -11.08 -17.61 8.60
CA ASN A 894 -12.43 -17.11 8.54
C ASN A 894 -12.62 -16.13 7.37
N THR A 895 -13.35 -16.56 6.34
CA THR A 895 -13.62 -15.78 5.13
C THR A 895 -14.51 -14.55 5.35
N LYS A 896 -15.10 -14.41 6.54
CA LYS A 896 -15.84 -13.21 6.95
C LYS A 896 -14.91 -12.02 7.19
N GLY A 897 -13.61 -12.23 7.42
CA GLY A 897 -12.61 -11.20 7.68
C GLY A 897 -11.89 -10.70 6.43
N HIS A 898 -11.46 -9.44 6.40
CA HIS A 898 -10.74 -8.87 5.26
C HIS A 898 -9.36 -9.50 5.05
N ARG A 899 -8.57 -9.66 6.11
CA ARG A 899 -7.20 -10.21 6.02
C ARG A 899 -7.23 -11.69 5.71
N GLU A 900 -8.05 -12.44 6.43
CA GLU A 900 -8.12 -13.89 6.29
C GLU A 900 -8.76 -14.33 4.96
N LEU A 901 -9.74 -13.58 4.44
CA LEU A 901 -10.23 -13.83 3.09
C LEU A 901 -9.15 -13.60 2.03
N ALA A 902 -8.38 -12.52 2.16
CA ALA A 902 -7.29 -12.22 1.23
C ALA A 902 -6.18 -13.28 1.30
N LEU A 903 -5.81 -13.71 2.52
CA LEU A 903 -4.86 -14.78 2.77
C LEU A 903 -5.35 -16.11 2.20
N LYS A 904 -6.60 -16.50 2.46
CA LYS A 904 -7.19 -17.73 1.92
C LYS A 904 -7.22 -17.72 0.39
N THR A 905 -7.61 -16.61 -0.21
CA THR A 905 -7.58 -16.42 -1.68
C THR A 905 -6.16 -16.61 -2.23
N ALA A 906 -5.14 -16.05 -1.55
CA ALA A 906 -3.75 -16.22 -1.94
C ALA A 906 -3.27 -17.68 -1.79
N LEU A 907 -3.63 -18.36 -0.71
CA LEU A 907 -3.28 -19.76 -0.47
C LEU A 907 -3.95 -20.70 -1.48
N THR A 908 -5.23 -20.49 -1.79
CA THR A 908 -5.93 -21.26 -2.83
C THR A 908 -5.27 -21.09 -4.19
N LYS A 909 -4.87 -19.85 -4.55
CA LYS A 909 -4.20 -19.56 -5.81
C LYS A 909 -2.86 -20.32 -5.94
N TRP A 910 -2.10 -20.41 -4.87
CA TRP A 910 -0.77 -21.06 -4.86
C TRP A 910 -0.81 -22.48 -4.29
N TRP A 911 -1.99 -23.08 -4.14
CA TRP A 911 -2.17 -24.37 -3.47
C TRP A 911 -1.39 -25.50 -4.11
N THR A 912 -1.54 -25.67 -5.42
CA THR A 912 -0.89 -26.73 -6.21
C THR A 912 0.63 -26.68 -6.09
N PRO A 913 1.31 -25.53 -6.32
CA PRO A 913 2.75 -25.49 -6.13
C PRO A 913 3.15 -25.66 -4.66
N ILE A 914 2.47 -25.05 -3.68
CA ILE A 914 2.83 -25.20 -2.25
C ILE A 914 2.83 -26.69 -1.84
N THR A 915 1.72 -27.38 -2.09
CA THR A 915 1.55 -28.79 -1.69
C THR A 915 2.46 -29.74 -2.46
N ALA A 916 2.75 -29.46 -3.74
CA ALA A 916 3.74 -30.22 -4.51
C ALA A 916 5.15 -30.12 -3.89
N GLY A 917 5.55 -28.92 -3.45
CA GLY A 917 6.82 -28.68 -2.76
C GLY A 917 6.92 -29.42 -1.43
N MET A 918 5.86 -29.37 -0.61
CA MET A 918 5.79 -30.10 0.67
C MET A 918 5.91 -31.61 0.48
N LYS A 919 5.16 -32.19 -0.46
CA LYS A 919 5.21 -33.64 -0.77
C LYS A 919 6.58 -34.07 -1.27
N LYS A 920 7.20 -33.27 -2.13
CA LYS A 920 8.54 -33.55 -2.65
C LYS A 920 9.59 -33.52 -1.54
N ARG A 921 9.54 -32.51 -0.67
CA ARG A 921 10.41 -32.42 0.53
C ARG A 921 10.30 -33.65 1.41
N ILE A 922 9.09 -34.07 1.76
CA ILE A 922 8.87 -35.27 2.59
C ILE A 922 9.42 -36.52 1.91
N THR A 923 9.23 -36.65 0.59
CA THR A 923 9.75 -37.78 -0.19
C THR A 923 11.28 -37.83 -0.14
N ASP A 924 11.94 -36.69 -0.32
CA ASP A 924 13.41 -36.61 -0.34
C ASP A 924 13.99 -36.84 1.07
N LEU A 925 13.39 -36.28 2.13
CA LEU A 925 13.78 -36.58 3.51
C LEU A 925 13.64 -38.08 3.82
N ASN A 926 12.54 -38.71 3.42
CA ASN A 926 12.33 -40.14 3.62
C ASN A 926 13.30 -41.00 2.81
N ALA A 927 13.70 -40.55 1.61
CA ALA A 927 14.70 -41.24 0.80
C ALA A 927 16.08 -41.21 1.50
N ASN A 928 16.45 -40.08 2.08
CA ASN A 928 17.69 -39.93 2.84
C ASN A 928 17.69 -40.72 4.15
N LEU A 929 16.55 -40.76 4.86
CA LEU A 929 16.37 -41.57 6.07
C LEU A 929 16.40 -43.09 5.79
N LYS A 930 16.00 -43.51 4.58
CA LYS A 930 16.00 -44.93 4.13
C LYS A 930 17.34 -45.42 3.61
N LEU A 931 18.39 -44.59 3.62
CA LEU A 931 19.77 -45.03 3.40
C LEU A 931 20.34 -45.64 4.70
N PRO A 932 19.95 -46.89 5.05
CA PRO A 932 20.94 -47.85 5.50
C PRO A 932 20.82 -49.24 4.82
N ASP A 933 21.99 -49.82 4.51
CA ASP A 933 22.24 -51.27 4.43
C ASP A 933 21.68 -52.11 3.26
N ALA A 934 21.58 -51.57 2.04
CA ALA A 934 21.31 -52.40 0.85
C ALA A 934 22.55 -52.59 -0.03
N ARG A 935 23.27 -53.69 0.25
CA ARG A 935 24.31 -54.37 -0.56
C ARG A 935 25.76 -53.86 -0.42
N ARG A 936 26.50 -54.42 0.54
CA ARG A 936 27.76 -55.15 0.23
C ARG A 936 28.21 -56.04 1.39
N SER A 937 28.44 -57.30 1.04
CA SER A 937 29.04 -58.33 1.87
C SER A 937 30.53 -58.06 2.12
N SER A 938 30.92 -58.31 3.38
CA SER A 938 32.22 -58.72 3.93
C SER A 938 33.45 -57.77 3.92
N ARG A 939 33.84 -57.44 5.16
CA ARG A 939 35.22 -57.37 5.70
C ARG A 939 36.03 -56.08 5.47
N ASN A 940 35.74 -55.05 6.26
CA ASN A 940 36.63 -54.59 7.34
C ASN A 940 35.95 -53.52 8.21
N LYS A 941 36.31 -53.51 9.49
CA LYS A 941 35.67 -52.85 10.63
C LYS A 941 35.99 -51.36 10.69
N THR A 942 34.97 -50.49 10.80
CA THR A 942 34.93 -49.32 11.71
C THR A 942 33.52 -48.70 11.69
N GLY A 943 32.76 -48.90 12.79
CA GLY A 943 31.57 -48.11 13.17
C GLY A 943 30.25 -48.33 12.40
N PRO A 944 29.08 -48.36 13.07
CA PRO A 944 27.77 -48.20 12.42
C PRO A 944 27.56 -46.68 12.16
N GLY A 945 28.28 -46.12 11.20
CA GLY A 945 28.20 -44.69 10.86
C GLY A 945 27.45 -44.48 9.55
N HIS A 946 26.40 -43.66 9.58
CA HIS A 946 25.77 -43.11 8.38
C HIS A 946 26.85 -42.36 7.58
N ASP A 947 27.13 -42.77 6.33
CA ASP A 947 28.16 -42.13 5.51
C ASP A 947 27.77 -40.68 5.20
N ILE A 948 28.35 -39.73 5.94
CA ILE A 948 28.06 -38.29 5.85
C ILE A 948 28.35 -37.76 4.43
N SER A 949 29.29 -38.37 3.70
CA SER A 949 29.61 -37.97 2.32
C SER A 949 28.44 -38.19 1.34
N GLN A 950 27.49 -39.06 1.69
CA GLN A 950 26.29 -39.33 0.88
C GLN A 950 25.12 -38.38 1.20
N GLN A 951 25.26 -37.50 2.19
CA GLN A 951 24.19 -36.55 2.49
C GLN A 951 24.03 -35.53 1.35
N PRO A 952 22.80 -35.06 1.06
CA PRO A 952 22.53 -34.20 -0.10
C PRO A 952 23.39 -32.93 -0.16
N TYR A 953 23.65 -32.29 0.97
CA TYR A 953 24.48 -31.07 1.04
C TYR A 953 25.96 -31.33 0.72
N MET A 954 26.45 -32.56 0.95
CA MET A 954 27.81 -32.98 0.58
C MET A 954 27.91 -33.40 -0.89
N GLN A 955 26.82 -33.88 -1.47
CA GLN A 955 26.74 -34.25 -2.88
C GLN A 955 26.42 -33.07 -3.81
N TRP A 956 26.00 -31.93 -3.24
CA TRP A 956 25.65 -30.75 -4.02
C TRP A 956 26.84 -30.26 -4.86
N LYS A 957 26.55 -29.86 -6.10
CA LYS A 957 27.54 -29.30 -7.03
C LYS A 957 27.02 -28.01 -7.66
N ASN A 958 27.90 -27.03 -7.77
CA ASN A 958 27.59 -25.78 -8.43
C ASN A 958 27.54 -25.96 -9.96
N LYS A 959 26.34 -26.20 -10.50
CA LYS A 959 26.15 -26.37 -11.95
C LYS A 959 26.52 -25.13 -12.76
N ARG A 960 26.42 -23.91 -12.19
CA ARG A 960 26.82 -22.66 -12.86
C ARG A 960 28.33 -22.53 -13.03
N ALA A 961 29.12 -23.13 -12.13
CA ALA A 961 30.58 -23.18 -12.26
C ALA A 961 31.04 -24.20 -13.32
N LEU A 962 30.22 -25.23 -13.59
CA LEU A 962 30.52 -26.31 -14.54
C LEU A 962 30.16 -25.99 -16.00
N THR A 963 29.27 -25.02 -16.23
CA THR A 963 28.90 -24.53 -17.56
C THR A 963 29.47 -23.12 -17.79
N PRO A 964 30.74 -22.99 -18.21
CA PRO A 964 31.31 -21.71 -18.58
C PRO A 964 30.78 -21.33 -19.97
N ASN A 965 29.54 -20.84 -20.04
CA ASN A 965 28.93 -20.02 -21.10
C ASN A 965 27.40 -20.23 -21.12
N GLN A 966 26.67 -19.30 -20.50
CA GLN A 966 25.39 -18.80 -21.01
C GLN A 966 25.25 -17.35 -20.60
#